data_AF-A0A433DDR1-F1
#
_entry.id   AF-A0A433DDR1-F1
#
_cell.length_a   1.000
_cell.length_b   1.000
_cell.length_c   1.000
_cell.angle_alpha   90.00
_cell.angle_beta   90.00
_cell.angle_gamma   90.00
#
_symmetry.space_group_name_H-M   'P 1'
#
loop_
_entity.id
_entity.type
_entity.pdbx_description
1 polymer ?
#
loop_
_entity_poly.entity_id
_entity_poly.type
_entity_poly.pdbx_seq_one_letter_code
_entity_poly.pdbx_strand_id
1 'polypeptide(L)'
;MPTHKPPSSWQRWGAILASRRWNPKYHALNTSSSQLPIANNPPHRRMSLRYCYCSLLLLAILSTVYPIYSRVTQYLHNHYELQPEDEWIITIFPEVEAQMRAEWAAAGRTWPKHNDEKPDTGPIYQLWNPLDQYACRSHAPPLSLLRTLMYENLPDADADRRERHLANSDMRDPGHGAYVLLHDDFTRNAQAELNPGQRFCVRVVVPPPRDPAILNDPARSAYVPHPGSLWDSIMMHAESRTVNLSVSLTLRQWDGHRRVWEKIAGETAEAGTVPVPHELVSRNATHVYEVDMKLIDPGRYQIVTRLEYVDGRWNFENAPIVAYIPDLLPTPHGFSITVAPGPISSEALRKLPEEPETQDEIETEDDEGLSVTSAPASLGTSVTSIPASLGASVTSAPSSLGASVTSVPSSLGANVTSAPASLGASVPADVQSYLNHFNLPLCTRADHPGRWLKLHDFPQHIRDEADPAGLMSDGSFWAPYSCQLRRYSYAEFTRCISRRYPLMHWFGDSNMRRALKKFITGGEWCSSTDQKQRNEGGLRACECEDYMEEGWNETLLNAGLRMNVVELTNEAQADKELDDVGGTPWDKEGLDEEGKVRSMKSEIWYYKWEGLTALGGPPWDGLFEEFPNATVLLQQVNGLKLNRAWMERWGVTPEEIGLEEVDGEVAMTKRDVDDAASSNSEEGTNTKRSVGDGTEDLSKTSEGPAKRWMASNNGIATSTTPLHLDPFTNETIMFPHPRDGEEGTKTKRDVDDGMQENLLKVPNALTKRWMALNNRTTTSTAPPHSGPFSNEPMFPHLSLHKRWYLTLAPPQLLIVSLGNWDAAWMPFEDFVRELERLVAYLRQRYVAYGVPILYRSAQYFCCHIDESEHHRKFSTSRVQAYDRVAKEVLARRVGAKGWDVYALGEQRAWVDKLASVGCSSNHAPPDLVEAENQVLMNGLCNVGWFDEFESDG
;
A
#
# COMPACT_ATOMS: atom_id res chain seq x y z
N MET A 1 31.24 49.89 -13.17
CA MET A 1 30.66 51.26 -13.09
C MET A 1 29.24 51.14 -12.58
N PRO A 2 28.87 51.78 -11.46
CA PRO A 2 27.51 51.76 -10.94
C PRO A 2 26.71 52.99 -11.42
N THR A 3 25.42 52.82 -11.67
CA THR A 3 24.44 53.92 -11.63
C THR A 3 23.54 53.71 -10.43
N HIS A 4 23.67 54.63 -9.47
CA HIS A 4 22.90 54.69 -8.24
C HIS A 4 21.47 55.18 -8.50
N LYS A 5 20.49 54.60 -7.80
CA LYS A 5 19.26 55.29 -7.39
C LYS A 5 19.31 55.51 -5.87
N PRO A 6 18.78 56.63 -5.33
CA PRO A 6 18.84 56.93 -3.91
C PRO A 6 17.71 56.24 -3.12
N PRO A 7 17.90 55.95 -1.81
CA PRO A 7 16.87 55.37 -0.97
C PRO A 7 15.86 56.42 -0.46
N SER A 8 14.62 55.97 -0.26
CA SER A 8 13.50 56.76 0.27
C SER A 8 13.60 56.95 1.80
N SER A 9 12.84 57.93 2.30
CA SER A 9 12.91 58.60 3.60
C SER A 9 12.64 57.77 4.87
N TRP A 10 12.57 56.43 4.79
CA TRP A 10 12.24 55.57 5.94
C TRP A 10 13.43 54.88 6.62
N GLN A 11 14.66 55.03 6.12
CA GLN A 11 15.88 54.43 6.70
C GLN A 11 16.67 55.33 7.67
N ARG A 12 16.09 56.42 8.21
CA ARG A 12 16.79 57.34 9.14
C ARG A 12 16.50 57.18 10.63
N TRP A 13 15.69 56.20 11.04
CA TRP A 13 15.34 56.00 12.47
C TRP A 13 15.82 54.68 13.11
N GLY A 14 16.60 53.86 12.40
CA GLY A 14 17.01 52.53 12.86
C GLY A 14 18.45 52.38 13.41
N ALA A 15 19.20 53.45 13.65
CA ALA A 15 20.65 53.37 13.92
C ALA A 15 21.12 54.00 15.25
N ILE A 16 20.34 53.90 16.33
CA ILE A 16 20.77 54.35 17.70
C ILE A 16 20.46 53.30 18.80
N LEU A 17 20.22 52.02 18.49
CA LEU A 17 19.98 50.99 19.52
C LEU A 17 20.68 49.64 19.30
N ALA A 18 21.95 49.65 18.88
CA ALA A 18 22.77 48.44 18.91
C ALA A 18 24.26 48.74 19.12
N SER A 19 24.66 48.98 20.38
CA SER A 19 25.95 48.50 20.91
C SER A 19 26.13 48.94 22.38
N ARG A 20 25.66 48.11 23.31
CA ARG A 20 26.23 48.10 24.67
C ARG A 20 26.54 46.68 25.08
N ARG A 21 27.79 46.28 24.79
CA ARG A 21 28.47 45.21 25.51
C ARG A 21 28.84 45.69 26.91
N TRP A 22 28.66 44.76 27.84
CA TRP A 22 28.99 44.81 29.25
C TRP A 22 30.52 44.78 29.46
N ASN A 23 31.07 45.66 30.30
CA ASN A 23 32.30 45.41 31.06
C ASN A 23 32.41 46.38 32.26
N PRO A 24 32.67 45.90 33.50
CA PRO A 24 32.68 46.73 34.69
C PRO A 24 34.10 47.14 35.10
N LYS A 25 34.30 48.42 35.41
CA LYS A 25 35.31 48.99 36.33
C LYS A 25 35.43 50.49 36.06
N TYR A 26 35.09 51.32 37.04
CA TYR A 26 35.98 52.34 37.63
C TYR A 26 35.18 53.29 38.54
N HIS A 27 35.75 53.50 39.72
CA HIS A 27 35.31 54.41 40.77
C HIS A 27 35.61 55.88 40.43
N ALA A 28 34.74 56.74 40.99
CA ALA A 28 35.01 58.05 41.60
C ALA A 28 35.45 59.25 40.71
N LEU A 29 34.64 60.33 40.75
CA LEU A 29 34.95 61.66 41.32
C LEU A 29 34.16 62.81 40.65
N ASN A 30 33.71 63.73 41.51
CA ASN A 30 33.51 65.17 41.37
C ASN A 30 32.46 65.81 40.44
N THR A 31 31.40 66.30 41.11
CA THR A 31 31.01 67.72 41.29
C THR A 31 31.38 68.78 40.23
N SER A 32 30.36 69.41 39.65
CA SER A 32 30.23 70.88 39.44
C SER A 32 28.76 71.16 39.05
N SER A 33 27.97 71.78 39.93
CA SER A 33 27.69 73.22 40.01
C SER A 33 27.24 73.86 38.68
N SER A 34 25.92 74.03 38.53
CA SER A 34 25.38 75.23 37.89
C SER A 34 24.09 75.63 38.60
N GLN A 35 24.16 76.84 39.15
CA GLN A 35 23.12 77.55 39.90
C GLN A 35 22.08 78.10 38.92
N LEU A 36 20.80 78.07 39.31
CA LEU A 36 19.76 78.98 38.81
C LEU A 36 18.98 79.56 40.00
N PRO A 37 18.54 80.82 39.92
CA PRO A 37 18.29 81.65 41.09
C PRO A 37 16.89 81.45 41.70
N ILE A 38 16.90 81.59 43.01
CA ILE A 38 15.78 81.58 43.95
C ILE A 38 15.00 82.89 43.82
N ALA A 39 13.72 82.82 43.47
CA ALA A 39 12.76 83.90 43.71
C ALA A 39 11.94 83.57 44.97
N ASN A 40 12.10 84.43 45.98
CA ASN A 40 11.42 84.40 47.27
C ASN A 40 9.96 84.85 47.15
N ASN A 41 9.02 84.07 47.70
CA ASN A 41 7.71 84.52 48.20
C ASN A 41 7.18 83.56 49.29
N PRO A 42 6.99 84.01 50.54
CA PRO A 42 6.20 83.31 51.57
C PRO A 42 4.87 84.06 51.86
N PRO A 43 3.92 83.55 52.67
CA PRO A 43 3.61 82.17 53.07
C PRO A 43 2.09 81.83 52.91
N HIS A 44 1.74 80.68 52.34
CA HIS A 44 0.44 80.02 52.59
C HIS A 44 0.67 78.62 53.18
N ARG A 45 1.23 78.57 54.39
CA ARG A 45 1.25 77.36 55.21
C ARG A 45 -0.04 77.28 56.03
N ARG A 46 -0.99 76.46 55.56
CA ARG A 46 -1.88 75.59 56.37
C ARG A 46 -2.98 74.89 55.53
N MET A 47 -2.65 74.38 54.34
CA MET A 47 -3.48 73.38 53.65
C MET A 47 -2.58 72.58 52.69
N SER A 48 -1.97 71.49 53.15
CA SER A 48 -1.30 70.54 52.23
C SER A 48 -0.91 69.21 52.86
N LEU A 49 -0.80 69.09 54.20
CA LEU A 49 -0.56 67.77 54.79
C LEU A 49 -1.73 66.81 54.51
N ARG A 50 -2.98 67.28 54.60
CA ARG A 50 -4.17 66.48 54.28
C ARG A 50 -4.23 66.08 52.81
N TYR A 51 -3.85 66.95 51.88
CA TYR A 51 -3.83 66.61 50.45
C TYR A 51 -2.71 65.62 50.11
N CYS A 52 -1.52 65.73 50.73
CA CYS A 52 -0.46 64.73 50.57
C CYS A 52 -0.87 63.36 51.14
N TYR A 53 -1.48 63.32 52.33
CA TYR A 53 -2.01 62.07 52.90
C TYR A 53 -3.14 61.49 52.05
N CYS A 54 -4.06 62.31 51.53
CA CYS A 54 -5.11 61.85 50.62
C CYS A 54 -4.54 61.32 49.30
N SER A 55 -3.54 61.99 48.71
CA SER A 55 -2.90 61.53 47.46
C SER A 55 -2.10 60.25 47.66
N LEU A 56 -1.38 60.10 48.78
CA LEU A 56 -0.66 58.86 49.11
C LEU A 56 -1.62 57.72 49.42
N LEU A 57 -2.74 57.99 50.09
CA LEU A 57 -3.81 57.01 50.32
C LEU A 57 -4.48 56.60 49.01
N LEU A 58 -4.78 57.55 48.10
CA LEU A 58 -5.33 57.26 46.78
C LEU A 58 -4.36 56.45 45.92
N LEU A 59 -3.06 56.76 45.95
CA LEU A 59 -2.05 55.99 45.24
C LEU A 59 -1.89 54.58 45.83
N ALA A 60 -1.97 54.41 47.15
CA ALA A 60 -1.95 53.11 47.79
C ALA A 60 -3.21 52.27 47.47
N ILE A 61 -4.38 52.91 47.44
CA ILE A 61 -5.64 52.27 47.01
C ILE A 61 -5.57 51.92 45.52
N LEU A 62 -5.12 52.81 44.64
CA LEU A 62 -4.98 52.51 43.22
C LEU A 62 -3.92 51.42 42.97
N SER A 63 -2.80 51.43 43.69
CA SER A 63 -1.76 50.39 43.62
C SER A 63 -2.25 49.01 44.04
N THR A 64 -3.28 48.92 44.89
CA THR A 64 -3.82 47.63 45.38
C THR A 64 -5.07 47.21 44.62
N VAL A 65 -5.96 48.16 44.30
CA VAL A 65 -7.19 47.93 43.55
C VAL A 65 -6.91 47.70 42.06
N TYR A 66 -5.94 48.38 41.44
CA TYR A 66 -5.68 48.21 40.01
C TYR A 66 -5.22 46.79 39.64
N PRO A 67 -4.28 46.14 40.34
CA PRO A 67 -3.93 44.74 40.07
C PRO A 67 -5.10 43.77 40.33
N ILE A 68 -5.94 44.03 41.34
CA ILE A 68 -7.12 43.21 41.62
C ILE A 68 -8.15 43.38 40.52
N TYR A 69 -8.48 44.63 40.16
CA TYR A 69 -9.39 44.96 39.07
C TYR A 69 -8.89 44.35 37.76
N SER A 70 -7.62 44.55 37.40
CA SER A 70 -7.00 43.97 36.21
C SER A 70 -7.08 42.45 36.19
N ARG A 71 -6.78 41.77 37.31
CA ARG A 71 -6.90 40.31 37.43
C ARG A 71 -8.34 39.83 37.37
N VAL A 72 -9.28 40.55 37.97
CA VAL A 72 -10.72 40.22 37.94
C VAL A 72 -11.29 40.44 36.54
N THR A 73 -10.96 41.55 35.87
CA THR A 73 -11.38 41.79 34.49
C THR A 73 -10.76 40.78 33.55
N GLN A 74 -9.48 40.43 33.73
CA GLN A 74 -8.84 39.39 32.92
C GLN A 74 -9.45 38.01 33.20
N TYR A 75 -9.76 37.69 34.45
CA TYR A 75 -10.44 36.46 34.82
C TYR A 75 -11.84 36.37 34.22
N LEU A 76 -12.65 37.43 34.36
CA LEU A 76 -14.01 37.49 33.81
C LEU A 76 -13.97 37.45 32.28
N HIS A 77 -13.05 38.19 31.66
CA HIS A 77 -12.86 38.16 30.22
C HIS A 77 -12.51 36.75 29.73
N ASN A 78 -11.50 36.10 30.32
CA ASN A 78 -11.14 34.73 29.99
C ASN A 78 -12.31 33.75 30.26
N HIS A 79 -13.13 34.00 31.27
CA HIS A 79 -14.26 33.14 31.61
C HIS A 79 -15.42 33.27 30.63
N TYR A 80 -15.80 34.51 30.28
CA TYR A 80 -16.84 34.78 29.28
C TYR A 80 -16.41 34.38 27.86
N GLU A 81 -15.10 34.42 27.58
CA GLU A 81 -14.57 34.01 26.27
C GLU A 81 -14.54 32.49 26.11
N LEU A 82 -14.11 31.74 27.12
CA LEU A 82 -13.97 30.28 27.04
C LEU A 82 -15.33 29.57 26.97
N GLN A 83 -16.39 30.13 27.57
CA GLN A 83 -17.67 29.43 27.65
C GLN A 83 -18.33 29.19 26.27
N PRO A 84 -18.45 30.17 25.36
CA PRO A 84 -18.99 29.94 24.02
C PRO A 84 -18.16 28.96 23.19
N GLU A 85 -16.83 28.99 23.33
CA GLU A 85 -15.93 28.02 22.65
C GLU A 85 -16.22 26.61 23.15
N ASP A 86 -16.30 26.47 24.46
CA ASP A 86 -16.55 25.21 25.13
C ASP A 86 -17.94 24.65 24.76
N GLU A 87 -18.97 25.51 24.73
CA GLU A 87 -20.32 25.15 24.27
C GLU A 87 -20.35 24.75 22.78
N TRP A 88 -19.59 25.44 21.93
CA TRP A 88 -19.47 25.09 20.50
C TRP A 88 -18.80 23.73 20.32
N ILE A 89 -17.69 23.47 21.02
CA ILE A 89 -16.98 22.18 20.98
C ILE A 89 -17.90 21.05 21.45
N ILE A 90 -18.62 21.23 22.55
CA ILE A 90 -19.56 20.21 23.07
C ILE A 90 -20.70 19.94 22.08
N THR A 91 -21.14 20.97 21.36
CA THR A 91 -22.19 20.80 20.35
C THR A 91 -21.76 19.87 19.21
N ILE A 92 -20.47 19.85 18.87
CA ILE A 92 -19.91 19.00 17.80
C ILE A 92 -19.42 17.65 18.36
N PHE A 93 -18.86 17.69 19.55
CA PHE A 93 -18.22 16.57 20.23
C PHE A 93 -18.79 16.42 21.65
N PRO A 94 -20.04 15.94 21.79
CA PRO A 94 -20.67 15.77 23.09
C PRO A 94 -19.85 14.86 24.02
N GLU A 95 -19.09 13.92 23.48
CA GLU A 95 -18.16 13.05 24.21
C GLU A 95 -17.06 13.81 24.98
N VAL A 96 -16.74 15.04 24.57
CA VAL A 96 -15.71 15.89 25.19
C VAL A 96 -16.22 16.56 26.47
N GLU A 97 -17.54 16.62 26.70
CA GLU A 97 -18.11 17.32 27.85
C GLU A 97 -17.53 16.81 29.19
N ALA A 98 -17.36 15.49 29.33
CA ALA A 98 -16.79 14.89 30.53
C ALA A 98 -15.33 15.34 30.75
N GLN A 99 -14.52 15.39 29.68
CA GLN A 99 -13.14 15.87 29.72
C GLN A 99 -13.08 17.34 30.14
N MET A 100 -13.97 18.17 29.61
CA MET A 100 -14.04 19.59 29.92
C MET A 100 -14.46 19.85 31.36
N ARG A 101 -15.47 19.13 31.86
CA ARG A 101 -15.87 19.18 33.27
C ARG A 101 -14.70 18.81 34.18
N ALA A 102 -13.90 17.82 33.80
CA ALA A 102 -12.69 17.43 34.54
C ALA A 102 -11.61 18.54 34.54
N GLU A 103 -11.31 19.16 33.39
CA GLU A 103 -10.37 20.29 33.31
C GLU A 103 -10.83 21.51 34.11
N TRP A 104 -12.13 21.81 34.07
CA TRP A 104 -12.74 22.89 34.85
C TRP A 104 -12.64 22.63 36.35
N ALA A 105 -12.97 21.42 36.79
CA ALA A 105 -12.84 20.99 38.17
C ALA A 105 -11.38 21.06 38.65
N ALA A 106 -10.43 20.58 37.83
CA ALA A 106 -9.00 20.64 38.13
C ALA A 106 -8.49 22.09 38.26
N ALA A 107 -9.07 23.02 37.51
CA ALA A 107 -8.79 24.45 37.60
C ALA A 107 -9.53 25.17 38.76
N GLY A 108 -10.29 24.44 39.59
CA GLY A 108 -11.08 25.02 40.68
C GLY A 108 -12.27 25.86 40.21
N ARG A 109 -12.73 25.65 38.97
CA ARG A 109 -13.86 26.36 38.37
C ARG A 109 -15.13 25.51 38.49
N THR A 110 -16.25 26.16 38.77
CA THR A 110 -17.57 25.50 38.73
C THR A 110 -18.08 25.49 37.31
N TRP A 111 -18.48 24.33 36.81
CA TRP A 111 -19.19 24.22 35.54
C TRP A 111 -20.45 25.10 35.58
N PRO A 112 -20.73 25.93 34.56
CA PRO A 112 -21.96 26.71 34.51
C PRO A 112 -23.13 25.76 34.62
N LYS A 113 -23.98 25.94 35.63
CA LYS A 113 -25.26 25.22 35.69
C LYS A 113 -26.15 25.82 34.60
N HIS A 114 -26.20 25.20 33.42
CA HIS A 114 -27.34 25.39 32.54
C HIS A 114 -28.60 24.98 33.32
N ASN A 115 -29.65 25.79 33.24
CA ASN A 115 -30.82 25.71 34.13
C ASN A 115 -31.39 24.29 34.24
N ASP A 116 -31.34 23.71 35.45
CA ASP A 116 -32.11 22.59 36.06
C ASP A 116 -32.50 21.31 35.29
N GLU A 117 -32.19 21.15 34.00
CA GLU A 117 -32.29 19.85 33.36
C GLU A 117 -31.08 19.01 33.76
N LYS A 118 -31.32 18.01 34.62
CA LYS A 118 -30.33 16.94 34.84
C LYS A 118 -29.93 16.45 33.45
N PRO A 119 -28.63 16.49 33.08
CA PRO A 119 -28.20 15.87 31.85
C PRO A 119 -28.69 14.43 31.92
N ASP A 120 -29.45 14.01 30.91
CA ASP A 120 -29.91 12.63 30.80
C ASP A 120 -28.66 11.79 30.58
N THR A 121 -28.03 11.34 31.68
CA THR A 121 -26.85 10.47 31.67
C THR A 121 -27.21 9.05 31.21
N GLY A 122 -28.29 8.90 30.43
CA GLY A 122 -28.54 7.71 29.62
C GLY A 122 -27.37 7.41 28.68
N PRO A 123 -27.45 6.33 27.89
CA PRO A 123 -26.57 5.15 27.86
C PRO A 123 -25.09 5.35 27.48
N ILE A 124 -24.50 6.55 27.57
CA ILE A 124 -23.10 6.84 27.25
C ILE A 124 -22.13 5.99 28.09
N TYR A 125 -22.53 5.56 29.29
CA TYR A 125 -21.75 4.63 30.12
C TYR A 125 -21.93 3.13 29.75
N GLN A 126 -22.88 2.76 28.90
CA GLN A 126 -23.16 1.35 28.55
C GLN A 126 -22.39 0.84 27.31
N LEU A 127 -21.69 1.71 26.58
CA LEU A 127 -20.84 1.33 25.43
C LEU A 127 -19.36 1.06 25.80
N TRP A 128 -19.04 1.03 27.10
CA TRP A 128 -17.70 0.73 27.58
C TRP A 128 -17.38 -0.75 27.42
N ASN A 129 -16.96 -1.15 26.23
CA ASN A 129 -16.22 -2.38 26.04
C ASN A 129 -14.80 -2.18 26.63
N PRO A 130 -14.39 -2.94 27.67
CA PRO A 130 -13.05 -2.82 28.25
C PRO A 130 -11.93 -3.00 27.22
N LEU A 131 -12.19 -3.73 26.13
CA LEU A 131 -11.23 -3.92 25.03
C LEU A 131 -11.05 -2.69 24.14
N ASP A 132 -12.01 -1.77 24.13
CA ASP A 132 -12.00 -0.54 23.33
C ASP A 132 -11.71 0.68 24.20
N GLN A 133 -11.27 0.48 25.45
CA GLN A 133 -10.95 1.57 26.37
C GLN A 133 -9.95 2.53 25.76
N TYR A 134 -9.00 2.09 24.94
CA TYR A 134 -7.99 2.96 24.31
C TYR A 134 -8.25 3.25 22.84
N ALA A 135 -9.37 2.79 22.26
CA ALA A 135 -9.70 3.02 20.84
C ALA A 135 -9.95 4.52 20.55
N CYS A 136 -9.72 4.94 19.31
CA CYS A 136 -9.83 6.34 18.89
C CYS A 136 -11.24 6.89 19.08
N ARG A 137 -12.26 6.07 18.80
CA ARG A 137 -13.68 6.44 18.99
C ARG A 137 -14.04 6.72 20.45
N SER A 138 -13.30 6.14 21.39
CA SER A 138 -13.52 6.32 22.83
C SER A 138 -12.83 7.57 23.38
N HIS A 139 -11.95 8.20 22.59
CA HIS A 139 -11.09 9.28 23.05
C HIS A 139 -11.12 10.46 22.12
N ALA A 140 -11.69 11.56 22.59
CA ALA A 140 -11.56 12.81 21.86
C ALA A 140 -10.11 13.32 21.90
N PRO A 141 -9.68 14.10 20.88
CA PRO A 141 -8.42 14.83 20.95
C PRO A 141 -8.36 15.79 22.15
N PRO A 142 -7.16 16.17 22.63
CA PRO A 142 -7.01 17.15 23.69
C PRO A 142 -7.76 18.45 23.38
N LEU A 143 -8.38 19.04 24.40
CA LEU A 143 -9.21 20.23 24.23
C LEU A 143 -8.44 21.41 23.61
N SER A 144 -7.12 21.50 23.84
CA SER A 144 -6.27 22.48 23.16
C SER A 144 -6.23 22.32 21.64
N LEU A 145 -6.18 21.07 21.16
CA LEU A 145 -6.20 20.78 19.72
C LEU A 145 -7.59 21.04 19.13
N LEU A 146 -8.66 20.64 19.83
CA LEU A 146 -10.04 20.95 19.40
C LEU A 146 -10.29 22.45 19.28
N ARG A 147 -9.80 23.25 20.24
CA ARG A 147 -9.85 24.72 20.15
C ARG A 147 -9.05 25.24 18.97
N THR A 148 -7.84 24.72 18.71
CA THR A 148 -7.05 25.10 17.53
C THR A 148 -7.81 24.84 16.23
N LEU A 149 -8.39 23.65 16.08
CA LEU A 149 -9.19 23.27 14.92
C LEU A 149 -10.42 24.17 14.76
N MET A 150 -11.12 24.47 15.84
CA MET A 150 -12.21 25.44 15.85
C MET A 150 -11.74 26.81 15.33
N TYR A 151 -10.66 27.36 15.87
CA TYR A 151 -10.15 28.68 15.47
C TYR A 151 -9.61 28.76 14.04
N GLU A 152 -9.09 27.66 13.52
CA GLU A 152 -8.61 27.60 12.13
C GLU A 152 -9.77 27.59 11.13
N ASN A 153 -10.92 27.02 11.51
CA ASN A 153 -12.06 26.83 10.62
C ASN A 153 -13.18 27.87 10.80
N LEU A 154 -13.24 28.59 11.92
CA LEU A 154 -14.23 29.66 12.13
C LEU A 154 -13.90 30.92 11.30
N PRO A 155 -14.73 31.32 10.32
CA PRO A 155 -14.47 32.49 9.49
C PRO A 155 -14.54 33.81 10.27
N ASP A 156 -15.36 33.88 11.32
CA ASP A 156 -15.61 35.06 12.13
C ASP A 156 -14.82 35.10 13.45
N ALA A 157 -13.88 34.17 13.65
CA ALA A 157 -12.99 34.26 14.79
C ALA A 157 -12.17 35.56 14.69
N ASP A 158 -12.33 36.45 15.68
CA ASP A 158 -11.54 37.68 15.83
C ASP A 158 -10.08 37.40 15.46
N ALA A 159 -9.54 38.11 14.47
CA ALA A 159 -8.20 37.86 13.95
C ALA A 159 -7.14 37.93 15.06
N ASP A 160 -7.31 38.83 16.02
CA ASP A 160 -6.43 38.93 17.18
C ASP A 160 -6.57 37.70 18.10
N ARG A 161 -7.77 37.12 18.21
CA ARG A 161 -8.04 35.91 18.99
C ARG A 161 -7.44 34.68 18.33
N ARG A 162 -7.60 34.54 17.02
CA ARG A 162 -6.94 33.51 16.22
C ARG A 162 -5.43 33.62 16.34
N GLU A 163 -4.86 34.82 16.19
CA GLU A 163 -3.42 35.04 16.33
C GLU A 163 -2.93 34.72 17.76
N ARG A 164 -3.64 35.16 18.81
CA ARG A 164 -3.27 34.83 20.20
C ARG A 164 -3.31 33.33 20.48
N HIS A 165 -4.32 32.62 19.98
CA HIS A 165 -4.43 31.17 20.20
C HIS A 165 -3.34 30.41 19.44
N LEU A 166 -3.11 30.76 18.18
CA LEU A 166 -2.04 30.17 17.37
C LEU A 166 -0.64 30.49 17.96
N ALA A 167 -0.42 31.72 18.43
CA ALA A 167 0.82 32.10 19.11
C ALA A 167 0.99 31.39 20.48
N ASN A 168 -0.10 31.06 21.18
CA ASN A 168 -0.04 30.30 22.42
C ASN A 168 0.19 28.80 22.18
N SER A 169 -0.35 28.23 21.10
CA SER A 169 0.02 26.86 20.69
C SER A 169 1.50 26.77 20.34
N ASP A 170 2.07 27.84 19.76
CA ASP A 170 3.48 27.92 19.40
C ASP A 170 4.42 27.94 20.61
N MET A 171 3.93 28.32 21.79
CA MET A 171 4.74 28.37 23.02
C MET A 171 4.79 27.05 23.79
N ARG A 172 4.00 26.02 23.43
CA ARG A 172 3.84 24.82 24.28
C ARG A 172 4.70 23.59 23.96
N ASP A 173 5.40 23.50 22.83
CA ASP A 173 6.48 22.51 22.67
C ASP A 173 7.40 22.83 21.47
N PRO A 174 8.71 22.51 21.52
CA PRO A 174 9.74 23.13 20.69
C PRO A 174 9.89 22.42 19.34
N GLY A 175 9.49 23.10 18.26
CA GLY A 175 9.96 22.76 16.91
C GLY A 175 8.93 22.62 15.79
N HIS A 176 7.82 23.38 15.78
CA HIS A 176 7.01 23.78 14.60
C HIS A 176 6.53 22.72 13.57
N GLY A 177 6.75 21.42 13.80
CA GLY A 177 6.46 20.35 12.86
C GLY A 177 5.29 19.46 13.26
N ALA A 178 4.96 18.51 12.39
CA ALA A 178 4.02 17.44 12.70
C ALA A 178 4.51 16.58 13.88
N TYR A 179 3.57 15.99 14.63
CA TYR A 179 3.89 15.20 15.82
C TYR A 179 2.92 14.04 16.04
N VAL A 180 3.37 13.05 16.81
CA VAL A 180 2.53 11.91 17.23
C VAL A 180 1.84 12.26 18.54
N LEU A 181 0.51 12.18 18.53
CA LEU A 181 -0.35 12.38 19.68
C LEU A 181 -0.84 11.01 20.19
N LEU A 182 -0.59 10.75 21.46
CA LEU A 182 -0.99 9.53 22.17
C LEU A 182 -1.98 9.89 23.28
N HIS A 183 -2.75 8.89 23.73
CA HIS A 183 -3.66 9.06 24.86
C HIS A 183 -2.92 9.54 26.13
N ASP A 184 -3.56 10.35 26.97
CA ASP A 184 -2.94 10.99 28.14
C ASP A 184 -2.38 9.99 29.17
N ASP A 185 -2.97 8.81 29.28
CA ASP A 185 -2.43 7.76 30.16
C ASP A 185 -1.09 7.22 29.67
N PHE A 186 -0.82 7.30 28.37
CA PHE A 186 0.43 6.90 27.74
C PHE A 186 1.47 8.02 27.72
N THR A 187 1.06 9.29 27.76
CA THR A 187 2.01 10.41 27.88
C THR A 187 2.51 10.57 29.31
N ARG A 188 1.64 10.31 30.31
CA ARG A 188 2.01 10.35 31.74
C ARG A 188 2.90 9.18 32.16
N ASN A 189 2.70 8.01 31.55
CA ASN A 189 3.49 6.82 31.83
C ASN A 189 4.38 6.50 30.63
N ALA A 190 5.70 6.59 30.77
CA ALA A 190 6.64 6.27 29.68
C ALA A 190 6.49 4.83 29.13
N GLN A 191 5.75 3.97 29.82
CA GLN A 191 5.46 2.59 29.43
C GLN A 191 3.95 2.36 29.48
N ALA A 192 3.37 2.02 28.33
CA ALA A 192 2.02 1.49 28.22
C ALA A 192 2.10 -0.04 28.26
N GLU A 193 1.21 -0.71 28.99
CA GLU A 193 1.04 -2.16 28.93
C GLU A 193 -0.30 -2.48 28.26
N LEU A 194 -0.27 -3.26 27.19
CA LEU A 194 -1.44 -3.68 26.41
C LEU A 194 -1.56 -5.20 26.42
N ASN A 195 -2.79 -5.69 26.39
CA ASN A 195 -3.04 -7.11 26.10
C ASN A 195 -2.88 -7.39 24.60
N PRO A 196 -2.47 -8.60 24.19
CA PRO A 196 -2.46 -9.00 22.78
C PRO A 196 -3.81 -8.74 22.08
N GLY A 197 -3.77 -7.99 20.99
CA GLY A 197 -4.93 -7.61 20.19
C GLY A 197 -5.78 -6.46 20.76
N GLN A 198 -5.41 -5.90 21.92
CA GLN A 198 -6.08 -4.73 22.48
C GLN A 198 -5.92 -3.52 21.56
N ARG A 199 -7.02 -2.82 21.29
CA ARG A 199 -7.01 -1.61 20.45
C ARG A 199 -6.47 -0.44 21.24
N PHE A 200 -5.63 0.35 20.61
CA PHE A 200 -5.24 1.66 21.13
C PHE A 200 -5.11 2.69 20.02
N CYS A 201 -5.43 3.93 20.35
CA CYS A 201 -5.43 5.03 19.41
C CYS A 201 -4.05 5.65 19.31
N VAL A 202 -3.61 5.88 18.08
CA VAL A 202 -2.52 6.80 17.80
C VAL A 202 -3.00 7.84 16.81
N ARG A 203 -2.65 9.10 17.07
CA ARG A 203 -2.96 10.22 16.19
C ARG A 203 -1.68 10.84 15.66
N VAL A 204 -1.73 11.32 14.44
CA VAL A 204 -0.69 12.17 13.85
C VAL A 204 -1.33 13.52 13.60
N VAL A 205 -0.74 14.56 14.17
CA VAL A 205 -1.19 15.94 13.99
C VAL A 205 -0.19 16.63 13.08
N VAL A 206 -0.68 17.13 11.95
CA VAL A 206 0.11 17.88 10.97
C VAL A 206 -0.41 19.32 10.95
N PRO A 207 0.27 20.26 11.63
CA PRO A 207 -0.09 21.67 11.58
C PRO A 207 -0.01 22.22 10.15
N PRO A 208 -0.71 23.32 9.84
CA PRO A 208 -0.63 23.94 8.52
C PRO A 208 0.81 24.36 8.21
N PRO A 209 1.28 24.21 6.95
CA PRO A 209 2.65 24.49 6.59
C PRO A 209 2.98 25.97 6.81
N ARG A 210 4.11 26.23 7.48
CA ARG A 210 4.61 27.59 7.73
C ARG A 210 5.83 27.97 6.91
N ASP A 211 6.43 27.00 6.23
CA ASP A 211 7.58 27.24 5.39
C ASP A 211 7.19 28.21 4.25
N PRO A 212 7.78 29.40 4.17
CA PRO A 212 7.53 30.32 3.07
C PRO A 212 7.83 29.71 1.71
N ALA A 213 8.74 28.75 1.60
CA ALA A 213 8.98 28.03 0.34
C ALA A 213 7.75 27.21 -0.08
N ILE A 214 7.06 26.59 0.89
CA ILE A 214 5.82 25.86 0.64
C ILE A 214 4.68 26.82 0.31
N LEU A 215 4.51 27.87 1.11
CA LEU A 215 3.41 28.81 0.99
C LEU A 215 3.49 29.68 -0.27
N ASN A 216 4.71 30.04 -0.70
CA ASN A 216 4.94 30.85 -1.89
C ASN A 216 5.15 30.00 -3.16
N ASP A 217 5.04 28.67 -3.06
CA ASP A 217 5.12 27.79 -4.22
C ASP A 217 3.96 28.09 -5.18
N PRO A 218 4.22 28.55 -6.41
CA PRO A 218 3.16 28.88 -7.36
C PRO A 218 2.36 27.64 -7.80
N ALA A 219 2.93 26.44 -7.66
CA ALA A 219 2.25 25.19 -7.94
C ALA A 219 1.46 24.66 -6.73
N ARG A 220 1.50 25.34 -5.58
CA ARG A 220 0.80 24.92 -4.35
C ARG A 220 -0.64 24.54 -4.66
N SER A 221 -1.42 25.45 -5.24
CA SER A 221 -2.85 25.24 -5.55
C SER A 221 -3.13 24.04 -6.47
N ALA A 222 -2.14 23.54 -7.21
CA ALA A 222 -2.26 22.38 -8.08
C ALA A 222 -2.02 21.03 -7.36
N TYR A 223 -1.40 21.04 -6.19
CA TYR A 223 -1.34 19.88 -5.30
C TYR A 223 -2.66 19.73 -4.55
N VAL A 224 -3.42 18.68 -4.86
CA VAL A 224 -4.72 18.34 -4.26
C VAL A 224 -4.74 16.83 -4.05
N PRO A 225 -5.11 16.29 -2.89
CA PRO A 225 -5.24 14.84 -2.73
C PRO A 225 -6.33 14.27 -3.64
N HIS A 226 -6.24 12.99 -3.98
CA HIS A 226 -7.36 12.30 -4.64
C HIS A 226 -8.50 12.06 -3.65
N PRO A 227 -9.76 11.95 -4.11
CA PRO A 227 -10.88 11.59 -3.24
C PRO A 227 -10.57 10.35 -2.39
N GLY A 228 -10.81 10.42 -1.08
CA GLY A 228 -10.54 9.34 -0.13
C GLY A 228 -9.06 9.15 0.26
N SER A 229 -8.13 9.93 -0.29
CA SER A 229 -6.72 9.92 0.10
C SER A 229 -6.40 11.01 1.14
N LEU A 230 -5.22 10.91 1.76
CA LEU A 230 -4.80 11.85 2.82
C LEU A 230 -4.15 13.09 2.21
N TRP A 231 -4.33 14.25 2.85
CA TRP A 231 -3.61 15.47 2.46
C TRP A 231 -2.09 15.32 2.60
N ASP A 232 -1.64 14.58 3.61
CA ASP A 232 -0.23 14.37 3.91
C ASP A 232 0.15 12.90 3.68
N SER A 233 1.32 12.66 3.10
CA SER A 233 1.85 11.31 2.91
C SER A 233 2.62 10.91 4.16
N ILE A 234 2.05 9.99 4.95
CA ILE A 234 2.58 9.58 6.24
C ILE A 234 2.78 8.07 6.24
N MET A 235 3.97 7.66 6.64
CA MET A 235 4.28 6.27 6.93
C MET A 235 4.32 6.08 8.43
N MET A 236 3.61 5.07 8.91
CA MET A 236 3.56 4.79 10.33
C MET A 236 3.72 3.30 10.56
N HIS A 237 4.58 2.93 11.49
CA HIS A 237 4.76 1.54 11.89
C HIS A 237 5.06 1.44 13.39
N ALA A 238 4.78 0.27 13.95
CA ALA A 238 5.30 -0.11 15.24
C ALA A 238 6.43 -1.11 15.08
N GLU A 239 7.60 -0.73 15.58
CA GLU A 239 8.80 -1.54 15.57
C GLU A 239 9.01 -2.20 16.93
N SER A 240 9.04 -3.52 16.94
CA SER A 240 9.45 -4.29 18.12
C SER A 240 10.96 -4.21 18.29
N ARG A 241 11.40 -3.73 19.46
CA ARG A 241 12.82 -3.66 19.81
C ARG A 241 13.45 -5.01 20.13
N THR A 242 12.63 -6.04 20.35
CA THR A 242 13.12 -7.37 20.77
C THR A 242 13.30 -8.32 19.59
N VAL A 243 12.38 -8.30 18.63
CA VAL A 243 12.27 -9.32 17.57
C VAL A 243 12.35 -8.73 16.16
N ASN A 244 12.81 -7.48 16.03
CA ASN A 244 12.92 -6.74 14.76
C ASN A 244 11.66 -6.86 13.86
N LEU A 245 10.51 -6.93 14.50
CA LEU A 245 9.20 -7.02 13.88
C LEU A 245 8.70 -5.61 13.58
N SER A 246 8.17 -5.39 12.39
CA SER A 246 7.50 -4.15 12.02
C SER A 246 6.02 -4.45 11.73
N VAL A 247 5.14 -3.59 12.22
CA VAL A 247 3.71 -3.61 11.91
C VAL A 247 3.36 -2.25 11.31
N SER A 248 3.11 -2.19 9.99
CA SER A 248 2.65 -0.98 9.31
C SER A 248 1.21 -0.65 9.71
N LEU A 249 0.93 0.66 9.77
CA LEU A 249 -0.32 1.22 10.25
C LEU A 249 -0.90 2.14 9.18
N THR A 250 -2.06 1.76 8.67
CA THR A 250 -2.80 2.57 7.72
C THR A 250 -3.59 3.64 8.47
N LEU A 251 -3.16 4.88 8.33
CA LEU A 251 -3.84 6.04 8.90
C LEU A 251 -5.11 6.36 8.11
N ARG A 252 -6.14 6.84 8.82
CA ARG A 252 -7.32 7.48 8.23
C ARG A 252 -7.43 8.92 8.71
N GLN A 253 -8.11 9.76 7.95
CA GLN A 253 -8.45 11.10 8.43
C GLN A 253 -9.37 11.00 9.64
N TRP A 254 -9.16 11.84 10.64
CA TRP A 254 -10.03 11.89 11.80
C TRP A 254 -11.42 12.42 11.42
N ASP A 255 -12.46 11.63 11.70
CA ASP A 255 -13.86 11.93 11.33
C ASP A 255 -14.36 13.27 11.91
N GLY A 256 -13.73 13.76 12.99
CA GLY A 256 -14.07 15.07 13.56
C GLY A 256 -13.80 16.25 12.64
N HIS A 257 -12.95 16.11 11.63
CA HIS A 257 -12.81 17.11 10.56
C HIS A 257 -14.11 17.31 9.79
N ARG A 258 -14.80 16.20 9.46
CA ARG A 258 -16.09 16.23 8.77
C ARG A 258 -17.15 16.90 9.64
N ARG A 259 -17.23 16.53 10.93
CA ARG A 259 -18.19 17.12 11.89
C ARG A 259 -17.99 18.63 12.09
N VAL A 260 -16.72 19.07 12.19
CA VAL A 260 -16.39 20.51 12.29
C VAL A 260 -16.86 21.25 11.04
N TRP A 261 -16.61 20.68 9.86
CA TRP A 261 -17.03 21.28 8.61
C TRP A 261 -18.55 21.31 8.45
N GLU A 262 -19.26 20.22 8.72
CA GLU A 262 -20.73 20.15 8.67
C GLU A 262 -21.37 21.21 9.57
N LYS A 263 -20.82 21.42 10.77
CA LYS A 263 -21.27 22.46 11.69
C LYS A 263 -21.11 23.86 11.09
N ILE A 264 -19.96 24.15 10.51
CA ILE A 264 -19.65 25.47 9.91
C ILE A 264 -20.47 25.68 8.63
N ALA A 265 -20.58 24.64 7.79
CA ALA A 265 -21.37 24.67 6.57
C ALA A 265 -22.85 24.90 6.89
N GLY A 266 -23.40 24.23 7.91
CA GLY A 266 -24.78 24.44 8.36
C GLY A 266 -25.05 25.84 8.90
N GLU A 267 -24.05 26.49 9.51
CA GLU A 267 -24.16 27.88 9.98
C GLU A 267 -23.98 28.92 8.85
N THR A 268 -23.21 28.59 7.81
CA THR A 268 -22.90 29.49 6.67
C THR A 268 -23.76 29.27 5.44
N ALA A 269 -24.59 28.22 5.41
CA ALA A 269 -25.56 27.96 4.37
C ALA A 269 -26.70 29.01 4.41
N GLU A 270 -26.39 30.24 4.04
CA GLU A 270 -27.40 31.11 3.45
C GLU A 270 -27.98 30.38 2.23
N ALA A 271 -29.32 30.28 2.17
CA ALA A 271 -30.03 29.49 1.16
C ALA A 271 -29.61 29.87 -0.27
N GLY A 272 -28.66 29.14 -0.87
CA GLY A 272 -28.27 29.29 -2.27
C GLY A 272 -26.77 29.18 -2.60
N THR A 273 -25.85 29.12 -1.65
CA THR A 273 -24.42 28.90 -1.94
C THR A 273 -24.07 27.41 -1.99
N VAL A 274 -23.38 26.98 -3.06
CA VAL A 274 -22.85 25.62 -3.17
C VAL A 274 -21.79 25.44 -2.07
N PRO A 275 -21.89 24.41 -1.22
CA PRO A 275 -20.91 24.15 -0.17
C PRO A 275 -19.50 24.06 -0.77
N VAL A 276 -18.55 24.82 -0.24
CA VAL A 276 -17.14 24.65 -0.61
C VAL A 276 -16.72 23.24 -0.18
N PRO A 277 -16.17 22.41 -1.09
CA PRO A 277 -15.73 21.06 -0.74
C PRO A 277 -14.83 21.07 0.50
N HIS A 278 -15.12 20.17 1.45
CA HIS A 278 -14.39 20.03 2.72
C HIS A 278 -12.87 20.01 2.55
N GLU A 279 -12.41 19.40 1.46
CA GLU A 279 -11.01 19.28 1.10
C GLU A 279 -10.33 20.66 0.97
N LEU A 280 -10.96 21.64 0.30
CA LEU A 280 -10.34 22.95 0.07
C LEU A 280 -10.21 23.79 1.35
N VAL A 281 -11.16 23.66 2.28
CA VAL A 281 -11.10 24.32 3.59
C VAL A 281 -10.00 23.69 4.44
N SER A 282 -9.83 22.38 4.34
CA SER A 282 -8.87 21.60 5.14
C SER A 282 -7.42 21.99 4.84
N ARG A 283 -7.10 22.38 3.61
CA ARG A 283 -5.72 22.66 3.15
C ARG A 283 -4.87 23.56 4.07
N ASN A 284 -5.48 24.62 4.62
CA ASN A 284 -4.79 25.59 5.48
C ASN A 284 -5.09 25.37 6.97
N ALA A 285 -5.70 24.25 7.31
CA ALA A 285 -5.99 23.85 8.67
C ALA A 285 -5.00 22.77 9.12
N THR A 286 -4.97 22.53 10.43
CA THR A 286 -4.27 21.41 11.02
C THR A 286 -4.96 20.12 10.59
N HIS A 287 -4.22 19.19 9.99
CA HIS A 287 -4.72 17.85 9.70
C HIS A 287 -4.51 16.94 10.90
N VAL A 288 -5.48 16.06 11.14
CA VAL A 288 -5.43 15.04 12.19
C VAL A 288 -5.74 13.72 11.54
N TYR A 289 -4.79 12.80 11.63
CA TYR A 289 -4.91 11.43 11.19
C TYR A 289 -4.94 10.54 12.40
N GLU A 290 -5.65 9.42 12.31
CA GLU A 290 -5.72 8.46 13.40
C GLU A 290 -5.72 7.02 12.90
N VAL A 291 -5.31 6.12 13.78
CA VAL A 291 -5.36 4.68 13.55
C VAL A 291 -5.72 3.97 14.85
N ASP A 292 -6.67 3.04 14.76
CA ASP A 292 -6.95 2.07 15.80
C ASP A 292 -6.00 0.90 15.64
N MET A 293 -4.92 0.92 16.41
CA MET A 293 -3.85 -0.04 16.30
C MET A 293 -4.13 -1.29 17.14
N LYS A 294 -3.82 -2.47 16.58
CA LYS A 294 -3.81 -3.75 17.30
C LYS A 294 -2.41 -4.36 17.21
N LEU A 295 -1.79 -4.61 18.35
CA LEU A 295 -0.54 -5.35 18.44
C LEU A 295 -0.81 -6.74 18.98
N ILE A 296 -0.46 -7.77 18.21
CA ILE A 296 -0.77 -9.16 18.56
C ILE A 296 0.43 -9.84 19.21
N ASP A 297 1.64 -9.61 18.70
CA ASP A 297 2.80 -10.26 19.26
C ASP A 297 3.24 -9.60 20.58
N PRO A 298 3.65 -10.40 21.57
CA PRO A 298 4.21 -9.89 22.79
C PRO A 298 5.57 -9.25 22.50
N GLY A 299 5.87 -8.15 23.18
CA GLY A 299 7.12 -7.45 22.96
C GLY A 299 7.06 -5.99 23.34
N ARG A 300 8.19 -5.31 23.20
CA ARG A 300 8.29 -3.87 23.43
C ARG A 300 8.39 -3.14 22.11
N TYR A 301 7.35 -2.39 21.79
CA TYR A 301 7.18 -1.63 20.57
C TYR A 301 7.52 -0.16 20.75
N GLN A 302 8.08 0.40 19.70
CA GLN A 302 8.21 1.83 19.48
C GLN A 302 7.35 2.21 18.28
N ILE A 303 6.58 3.29 18.43
CA ILE A 303 5.90 3.90 17.30
C ILE A 303 6.93 4.73 16.53
N VAL A 304 7.03 4.49 15.24
CA VAL A 304 7.90 5.22 14.33
C VAL A 304 7.02 5.78 13.23
N THR A 305 6.98 7.10 13.13
CA THR A 305 6.15 7.83 12.18
C THR A 305 7.05 8.72 11.34
N ARG A 306 6.89 8.66 10.03
CA ARG A 306 7.64 9.47 9.07
C ARG A 306 6.67 10.23 8.18
N LEU A 307 6.94 11.52 8.00
CA LEU A 307 6.18 12.40 7.12
C LEU A 307 6.96 12.59 5.82
N GLU A 308 6.40 12.13 4.70
CA GLU A 308 7.04 12.24 3.39
C GLU A 308 6.66 13.55 2.68
N TYR A 309 5.37 13.87 2.67
CA TYR A 309 4.82 15.04 2.00
C TYR A 309 3.75 15.68 2.85
N VAL A 310 3.62 17.00 2.71
CA VAL A 310 2.50 17.76 3.26
C VAL A 310 1.69 18.41 2.16
N ASP A 311 0.46 18.81 2.47
CA ASP A 311 -0.32 19.76 1.65
C ASP A 311 -0.56 19.26 0.21
N GLY A 312 -0.82 17.95 0.07
CA GLY A 312 -1.12 17.28 -1.19
C GLY A 312 0.08 17.10 -2.13
N ARG A 313 1.29 17.50 -1.71
CA ARG A 313 2.49 17.56 -2.57
C ARG A 313 2.95 16.21 -3.13
N TRP A 314 2.42 15.12 -2.61
CA TRP A 314 2.63 13.78 -3.14
C TRP A 314 1.83 13.51 -4.43
N ASN A 315 0.85 14.35 -4.77
CA ASN A 315 0.06 14.25 -5.99
C ASN A 315 0.57 15.20 -7.08
N PHE A 316 1.22 14.64 -8.10
CA PHE A 316 1.94 15.41 -9.12
C PHE A 316 1.16 15.64 -10.42
N GLU A 317 -0.18 15.68 -10.40
CA GLU A 317 -0.94 15.80 -11.66
C GLU A 317 -0.63 17.06 -12.44
N ASN A 318 -0.80 18.20 -11.79
CA ASN A 318 -0.72 19.52 -12.39
C ASN A 318 0.47 20.32 -11.86
N ALA A 319 1.38 19.66 -11.15
CA ALA A 319 2.44 20.28 -10.40
C ALA A 319 3.76 19.47 -10.53
N PRO A 320 4.93 20.12 -10.44
CA PRO A 320 6.21 19.44 -10.58
C PRO A 320 6.42 18.43 -9.45
N ILE A 321 7.26 17.42 -9.71
CA ILE A 321 7.72 16.51 -8.67
C ILE A 321 8.56 17.29 -7.67
N VAL A 322 8.19 17.19 -6.39
CA VAL A 322 8.94 17.81 -5.29
C VAL A 322 9.81 16.75 -4.65
N ALA A 323 11.10 17.04 -4.55
CA ALA A 323 12.01 16.20 -3.81
C ALA A 323 11.62 16.15 -2.32
N TYR A 324 11.59 14.96 -1.73
CA TYR A 324 11.36 14.75 -0.31
C TYR A 324 12.43 13.88 0.33
N ILE A 325 12.62 14.10 1.63
CA ILE A 325 13.32 13.20 2.53
C ILE A 325 12.33 12.95 3.68
N PRO A 326 11.93 11.71 3.98
CA PRO A 326 10.95 11.44 5.02
C PRO A 326 11.42 11.95 6.39
N ASP A 327 10.66 12.89 6.97
CA ASP A 327 10.94 13.48 8.27
C ASP A 327 10.45 12.55 9.39
N LEU A 328 11.36 12.13 10.28
CA LEU A 328 10.98 11.35 11.46
C LEU A 328 10.23 12.26 12.45
N LEU A 329 8.97 11.94 12.72
CA LEU A 329 8.17 12.72 13.66
C LEU A 329 8.56 12.40 15.11
N PRO A 330 8.57 13.41 15.99
CA PRO A 330 8.84 13.19 17.40
C PRO A 330 7.74 12.33 18.01
N THR A 331 8.16 11.29 18.71
CA THR A 331 7.33 10.56 19.67
C THR A 331 7.67 11.03 21.08
N PRO A 332 6.73 11.00 22.05
CA PRO A 332 7.03 11.40 23.42
C PRO A 332 8.26 10.67 23.96
N HIS A 333 9.19 11.42 24.55
CA HIS A 333 10.51 10.89 24.89
C HIS A 333 10.41 9.67 25.83
N GLY A 334 11.00 8.56 25.42
CA GLY A 334 11.01 7.31 26.19
C GLY A 334 9.71 6.51 26.11
N PHE A 335 8.72 6.97 25.32
CA PHE A 335 7.50 6.22 25.08
C PHE A 335 7.79 4.87 24.45
N SER A 336 7.19 3.85 25.02
CA SER A 336 7.18 2.50 24.47
C SER A 336 5.93 1.77 24.90
N ILE A 337 5.46 0.90 24.03
CA ILE A 337 4.30 0.05 24.28
C ILE A 337 4.83 -1.34 24.58
N THR A 338 4.38 -1.93 25.67
CA THR A 338 4.69 -3.31 26.01
C THR A 338 3.42 -4.12 25.80
N VAL A 339 3.47 -5.09 24.90
CA VAL A 339 2.39 -6.07 24.75
C VAL A 339 2.71 -7.23 25.68
N ALA A 340 1.85 -7.44 26.66
CA ALA A 340 2.04 -8.45 27.68
C ALA A 340 2.06 -9.86 27.06
N PRO A 341 2.81 -10.80 27.65
CA PRO A 341 2.61 -12.23 27.41
C PRO A 341 1.15 -12.60 27.66
N GLY A 342 0.46 -13.17 26.68
CA GLY A 342 -0.90 -13.62 26.90
C GLY A 342 -1.39 -14.53 25.78
N PRO A 343 -2.36 -15.42 26.06
CA PRO A 343 -3.04 -16.13 24.99
C PRO A 343 -3.70 -15.09 24.09
N ILE A 344 -3.41 -15.15 22.80
CA ILE A 344 -4.19 -14.40 21.82
C ILE A 344 -5.59 -14.98 21.88
N SER A 345 -6.58 -14.20 22.29
CA SER A 345 -7.95 -14.74 22.34
C SER A 345 -8.36 -15.09 20.91
N SER A 346 -8.99 -16.26 20.73
CA SER A 346 -9.52 -16.68 19.42
C SER A 346 -10.50 -15.65 18.85
N GLU A 347 -11.15 -14.88 19.74
CA GLU A 347 -12.01 -13.76 19.37
C GLU A 347 -11.23 -12.54 18.87
N ALA A 348 -10.05 -12.24 19.42
CA ALA A 348 -9.17 -11.18 18.93
C ALA A 348 -8.64 -11.51 17.51
N LEU A 349 -8.32 -12.78 17.23
CA LEU A 349 -7.94 -13.23 15.89
C LEU A 349 -9.11 -13.17 14.90
N ARG A 350 -10.31 -13.61 15.30
CA ARG A 350 -11.51 -13.56 14.45
C ARG A 350 -12.01 -12.14 14.18
N LYS A 351 -11.77 -11.21 15.10
CA LYS A 351 -12.15 -9.78 14.98
C LYS A 351 -10.99 -8.89 14.54
N LEU A 352 -9.91 -9.46 13.98
CA LEU A 352 -9.04 -8.64 13.16
C LEU A 352 -9.90 -8.05 12.05
N PRO A 353 -9.73 -6.77 11.70
CA PRO A 353 -10.53 -6.20 10.65
C PRO A 353 -10.20 -7.02 9.40
N GLU A 354 -11.16 -7.81 8.90
CA GLU A 354 -11.42 -7.72 7.48
C GLU A 354 -11.56 -6.22 7.20
N GLU A 355 -10.89 -5.72 6.16
CA GLU A 355 -10.78 -4.29 5.80
C GLU A 355 -11.99 -3.51 6.30
N PRO A 356 -11.81 -2.35 6.96
CA PRO A 356 -12.91 -1.63 7.59
C PRO A 356 -14.08 -1.67 6.64
N GLU A 357 -15.13 -2.45 7.00
CA GLU A 357 -16.37 -2.45 6.22
C GLU A 357 -16.65 -0.98 6.02
N THR A 358 -16.56 -0.53 4.78
CA THR A 358 -16.82 0.85 4.40
C THR A 358 -18.32 1.04 4.66
N GLN A 359 -18.65 1.26 5.93
CA GLN A 359 -19.93 1.78 6.40
C GLN A 359 -20.05 3.27 6.08
N ASP A 360 -19.17 3.81 5.23
CA ASP A 360 -19.61 4.83 4.30
C ASP A 360 -20.58 4.13 3.34
N GLU A 361 -21.84 3.99 3.77
CA GLU A 361 -22.96 4.08 2.85
C GLU A 361 -22.73 5.39 2.07
N ILE A 362 -22.04 5.30 0.94
CA ILE A 362 -22.22 6.26 -0.13
C ILE A 362 -23.69 6.04 -0.47
N GLU A 363 -24.57 6.86 0.11
CA GLU A 363 -25.92 7.06 -0.37
C GLU A 363 -25.78 7.53 -1.82
N THR A 364 -25.66 6.57 -2.74
CA THR A 364 -26.00 6.82 -4.12
C THR A 364 -27.49 7.10 -4.08
N GLU A 365 -27.87 8.36 -4.31
CA GLU A 365 -29.26 8.71 -4.56
C GLU A 365 -29.78 7.79 -5.68
N ASP A 366 -30.55 6.77 -5.29
CA ASP A 366 -31.22 5.86 -6.21
C ASP A 366 -32.36 6.63 -6.90
N ASP A 367 -32.13 7.02 -8.16
CA ASP A 367 -33.18 7.47 -9.06
C ASP A 367 -34.10 6.29 -9.43
N GLU A 368 -35.35 6.37 -8.96
CA GLU A 368 -36.61 5.94 -9.59
C GLU A 368 -36.73 4.48 -10.13
N GLY A 369 -37.32 3.62 -9.29
CA GLY A 369 -38.62 3.02 -9.61
C GLY A 369 -38.70 1.88 -10.63
N LEU A 370 -38.45 0.63 -10.17
CA LEU A 370 -39.04 -0.56 -10.78
C LEU A 370 -39.67 -1.48 -9.72
N SER A 371 -40.96 -1.24 -9.49
CA SER A 371 -41.84 -2.09 -8.69
C SER A 371 -42.05 -3.45 -9.38
N VAL A 372 -41.35 -4.49 -8.92
CA VAL A 372 -41.73 -5.89 -9.18
C VAL A 372 -42.45 -6.43 -7.96
N THR A 373 -43.74 -6.70 -8.12
CA THR A 373 -44.60 -7.38 -7.15
C THR A 373 -44.26 -8.87 -7.14
N SER A 374 -43.87 -9.42 -5.98
CA SER A 374 -43.86 -10.86 -5.76
C SER A 374 -44.76 -11.23 -4.58
N ALA A 375 -45.73 -12.10 -4.89
CA ALA A 375 -46.68 -12.72 -3.98
C ALA A 375 -46.00 -13.83 -3.13
N PRO A 376 -46.59 -14.24 -2.00
CA PRO A 376 -45.92 -15.07 -1.00
C PRO A 376 -46.07 -16.56 -1.30
N ALA A 377 -45.00 -17.32 -1.09
CA ALA A 377 -45.07 -18.77 -0.98
C ALA A 377 -44.36 -19.24 0.30
N SER A 378 -45.19 -19.73 1.22
CA SER A 378 -44.86 -20.47 2.43
C SER A 378 -44.28 -21.86 2.13
N LEU A 379 -43.34 -22.31 2.95
CA LEU A 379 -43.08 -23.69 3.45
C LEU A 379 -41.68 -23.62 4.12
N GLY A 380 -41.43 -23.91 5.39
CA GLY A 380 -42.15 -24.71 6.37
C GLY A 380 -41.34 -25.96 6.70
N THR A 381 -40.22 -25.85 7.43
CA THR A 381 -39.61 -27.00 8.12
C THR A 381 -39.08 -26.61 9.49
N SER A 382 -39.77 -27.13 10.48
CA SER A 382 -39.57 -26.99 11.92
C SER A 382 -38.42 -27.91 12.39
N VAL A 383 -37.51 -27.38 13.21
CA VAL A 383 -36.64 -28.21 14.06
C VAL A 383 -37.02 -27.96 15.52
N THR A 384 -37.46 -29.05 16.15
CA THR A 384 -37.93 -29.17 17.53
C THR A 384 -36.82 -28.87 18.53
N SER A 385 -37.10 -27.92 19.44
CA SER A 385 -36.35 -27.69 20.68
C SER A 385 -36.95 -28.48 21.84
N ILE A 386 -36.10 -28.97 22.76
CA ILE A 386 -36.46 -29.37 24.12
C ILE A 386 -35.38 -28.82 25.08
N PRO A 387 -35.76 -28.36 26.30
CA PRO A 387 -35.03 -27.33 27.02
C PRO A 387 -34.12 -27.88 28.13
N ALA A 388 -33.05 -27.14 28.45
CA ALA A 388 -32.32 -27.30 29.70
C ALA A 388 -32.61 -26.10 30.60
N SER A 389 -33.34 -26.36 31.67
CA SER A 389 -33.57 -25.43 32.78
C SER A 389 -32.87 -25.94 34.03
N LEU A 390 -32.48 -24.96 34.87
CA LEU A 390 -32.13 -25.03 36.29
C LEU A 390 -30.64 -25.21 36.61
N GLY A 391 -30.09 -24.12 37.15
CA GLY A 391 -28.75 -24.04 37.68
C GLY A 391 -28.62 -24.46 39.13
N ALA A 392 -27.39 -24.43 39.60
CA ALA A 392 -27.04 -24.19 40.99
C ALA A 392 -25.57 -23.72 41.05
N SER A 393 -25.38 -22.61 41.75
CA SER A 393 -24.11 -22.07 42.21
C SER A 393 -23.49 -23.00 43.27
N VAL A 394 -22.18 -23.27 43.22
CA VAL A 394 -21.37 -23.53 44.42
C VAL A 394 -19.91 -23.08 44.22
N THR A 395 -19.47 -22.30 45.20
CA THR A 395 -18.13 -21.78 45.51
C THR A 395 -17.16 -22.85 46.04
N SER A 396 -15.94 -22.84 45.48
CA SER A 396 -14.62 -23.18 46.03
C SER A 396 -14.41 -24.17 47.23
N ALA A 397 -13.56 -25.19 46.93
CA ALA A 397 -12.45 -25.77 47.73
C ALA A 397 -12.77 -26.87 48.80
N PRO A 398 -11.77 -27.63 49.32
CA PRO A 398 -10.88 -28.56 48.59
C PRO A 398 -10.70 -29.95 49.30
N SER A 399 -10.05 -30.88 48.59
CA SER A 399 -9.23 -32.02 49.11
C SER A 399 -9.87 -33.37 49.52
N SER A 400 -9.27 -34.43 48.95
CA SER A 400 -8.80 -35.68 49.58
C SER A 400 -9.61 -36.99 49.47
N LEU A 401 -8.94 -37.97 48.84
CA LEU A 401 -8.76 -39.40 49.18
C LEU A 401 -9.97 -40.36 49.33
N GLY A 402 -9.93 -41.45 48.54
CA GLY A 402 -10.43 -42.77 48.96
C GLY A 402 -10.95 -43.70 47.85
N ALA A 403 -10.11 -44.69 47.47
CA ALA A 403 -10.37 -46.12 47.16
C ALA A 403 -11.82 -46.61 46.83
N SER A 404 -12.13 -47.65 46.05
CA SER A 404 -11.41 -48.78 45.40
C SER A 404 -12.43 -49.66 44.63
N VAL A 405 -12.03 -50.12 43.42
CA VAL A 405 -12.25 -51.45 42.77
C VAL A 405 -13.65 -52.07 42.58
N THR A 406 -14.00 -52.38 41.31
CA THR A 406 -14.33 -53.75 40.85
C THR A 406 -14.11 -53.92 39.33
N SER A 407 -13.36 -54.97 38.97
CA SER A 407 -13.05 -55.57 37.64
C SER A 407 -14.30 -56.02 36.86
N VAL A 408 -14.36 -56.20 35.53
CA VAL A 408 -13.67 -57.10 34.54
C VAL A 408 -14.14 -56.70 33.08
N PRO A 409 -13.68 -57.28 31.93
CA PRO A 409 -12.45 -57.00 31.17
C PRO A 409 -12.61 -56.59 29.67
N SER A 410 -11.46 -56.16 29.10
CA SER A 410 -10.99 -56.35 27.71
C SER A 410 -11.65 -55.62 26.51
N SER A 411 -11.00 -54.55 26.04
CA SER A 411 -10.48 -54.47 24.65
C SER A 411 -9.57 -53.24 24.45
N LEU A 412 -8.32 -53.49 24.06
CA LEU A 412 -7.37 -52.63 23.32
C LEU A 412 -7.62 -51.10 23.35
N GLY A 413 -6.98 -50.40 24.28
CA GLY A 413 -6.85 -48.94 24.30
C GLY A 413 -5.39 -48.54 24.29
N ALA A 414 -5.01 -47.67 23.35
CA ALA A 414 -3.68 -47.08 23.24
C ALA A 414 -3.28 -46.36 24.53
N ASN A 415 -2.06 -46.64 25.01
CA ASN A 415 -1.48 -46.04 26.20
C ASN A 415 -1.06 -44.60 25.87
N VAL A 416 -1.90 -43.61 26.20
CA VAL A 416 -1.46 -42.22 26.31
C VAL A 416 -0.76 -42.09 27.66
N THR A 417 0.56 -42.17 27.63
CA THR A 417 1.40 -41.94 28.81
C THR A 417 1.38 -40.44 29.09
N SER A 418 0.59 -40.01 30.06
CA SER A 418 0.64 -38.64 30.59
C SER A 418 2.01 -38.40 31.21
N ALA A 419 2.81 -37.55 30.55
CA ALA A 419 4.11 -37.12 31.04
C ALA A 419 3.98 -36.42 32.42
N PRO A 420 4.95 -36.59 33.33
CA PRO A 420 4.93 -35.92 34.63
C PRO A 420 5.06 -34.41 34.43
N ALA A 421 4.26 -33.65 35.18
CA ALA A 421 4.36 -32.20 35.28
C ALA A 421 5.78 -31.80 35.70
N SER A 422 6.61 -31.44 34.72
CA SER A 422 7.90 -30.83 34.97
C SER A 422 7.67 -29.38 35.39
N LEU A 423 8.41 -28.98 36.42
CA LEU A 423 8.43 -27.63 36.97
C LEU A 423 8.60 -26.60 35.84
N GLY A 424 7.57 -25.77 35.67
CA GLY A 424 7.41 -24.86 34.55
C GLY A 424 8.52 -23.81 34.49
N ALA A 425 9.49 -24.03 33.61
CA ALA A 425 10.18 -22.93 32.98
C ALA A 425 9.13 -22.22 32.11
N SER A 426 8.78 -20.98 32.46
CA SER A 426 7.93 -20.15 31.61
C SER A 426 8.64 -20.02 30.26
N VAL A 427 8.08 -20.65 29.23
CA VAL A 427 8.50 -20.43 27.85
C VAL A 427 8.42 -18.92 27.62
N PRO A 428 9.51 -18.27 27.18
CA PRO A 428 9.49 -16.86 26.85
C PRO A 428 8.29 -16.54 25.94
N ALA A 429 7.61 -15.42 26.24
CA ALA A 429 6.31 -15.10 25.65
C ALA A 429 6.35 -14.98 24.11
N ASP A 430 7.47 -14.47 23.61
CA ASP A 430 7.84 -14.44 22.20
C ASP A 430 7.72 -15.83 21.57
N VAL A 431 8.33 -16.85 22.18
CA VAL A 431 8.28 -18.24 21.70
C VAL A 431 6.85 -18.80 21.61
N GLN A 432 5.95 -18.40 22.50
CA GLN A 432 4.57 -18.89 22.48
C GLN A 432 3.76 -18.30 21.32
N SER A 433 3.87 -17.00 21.03
CA SER A 433 3.22 -16.38 19.87
C SER A 433 3.66 -17.06 18.57
N TYR A 434 4.94 -17.41 18.51
CA TYR A 434 5.57 -18.07 17.37
C TYR A 434 5.12 -19.51 17.18
N LEU A 435 5.07 -20.30 18.25
CA LEU A 435 4.50 -21.66 18.21
C LEU A 435 3.04 -21.64 17.79
N ASN A 436 2.28 -20.59 18.16
CA ASN A 436 0.89 -20.49 17.76
C ASN A 436 0.73 -20.28 16.24
N HIS A 437 1.66 -19.60 15.56
CA HIS A 437 1.58 -19.38 14.12
C HIS A 437 1.60 -20.69 13.32
N PHE A 438 2.54 -21.59 13.61
CA PHE A 438 2.63 -22.89 12.92
C PHE A 438 1.49 -23.87 13.27
N ASN A 439 0.63 -23.50 14.23
CA ASN A 439 -0.59 -24.23 14.58
C ASN A 439 -1.85 -23.61 13.95
N LEU A 440 -1.73 -22.52 13.18
CA LEU A 440 -2.85 -21.92 12.46
C LEU A 440 -3.30 -22.83 11.29
N PRO A 441 -4.56 -22.71 10.82
CA PRO A 441 -4.99 -23.39 9.60
C PRO A 441 -4.17 -22.92 8.38
N LEU A 442 -4.13 -23.73 7.31
CA LEU A 442 -3.48 -23.30 6.07
C LEU A 442 -4.23 -22.12 5.44
N CYS A 443 -3.48 -21.18 4.86
CA CYS A 443 -4.07 -20.03 4.18
C CYS A 443 -4.79 -20.43 2.89
N THR A 444 -6.08 -20.11 2.77
CA THR A 444 -6.87 -20.37 1.56
C THR A 444 -7.03 -19.16 0.64
N ARG A 445 -6.37 -18.04 0.96
CA ARG A 445 -6.38 -16.80 0.17
C ARG A 445 -4.97 -16.21 0.07
N ALA A 446 -4.75 -15.28 -0.85
CA ALA A 446 -3.47 -14.58 -1.03
C ALA A 446 -3.51 -13.09 -0.61
N ASP A 447 -4.51 -12.70 0.19
CA ASP A 447 -4.73 -11.35 0.72
C ASP A 447 -4.76 -11.30 2.26
N HIS A 448 -4.28 -12.36 2.93
CA HIS A 448 -4.31 -12.38 4.40
C HIS A 448 -3.34 -11.34 4.98
N PRO A 449 -3.81 -10.47 5.90
CA PRO A 449 -2.92 -9.55 6.60
C PRO A 449 -1.91 -10.35 7.44
N GLY A 450 -0.69 -9.85 7.52
CA GLY A 450 0.42 -10.55 8.16
C GLY A 450 1.55 -9.62 8.58
N ARG A 451 2.70 -10.24 8.86
CA ARG A 451 3.94 -9.54 9.22
C ARG A 451 5.16 -10.35 8.81
N TRP A 452 6.31 -9.72 8.85
CA TRP A 452 7.59 -10.42 8.66
C TRP A 452 8.13 -10.94 9.98
N LEU A 453 8.44 -12.23 10.03
CA LEU A 453 9.10 -12.90 11.14
C LEU A 453 10.47 -13.40 10.71
N LYS A 454 11.42 -13.46 11.65
CA LYS A 454 12.77 -13.93 11.38
C LYS A 454 12.98 -15.32 11.95
N LEU A 455 13.22 -16.30 11.08
CA LEU A 455 13.39 -17.70 11.49
C LEU A 455 14.50 -17.87 12.53
N HIS A 456 15.56 -17.07 12.49
CA HIS A 456 16.66 -17.16 13.47
C HIS A 456 16.25 -16.78 14.89
N ASP A 457 15.16 -16.03 15.08
CA ASP A 457 14.63 -15.65 16.39
C ASP A 457 13.88 -16.80 17.08
N PHE A 458 13.61 -17.89 16.35
CA PHE A 458 12.91 -19.06 16.89
C PHE A 458 13.88 -19.98 17.66
N PRO A 459 13.39 -20.69 18.70
CA PRO A 459 14.12 -21.78 19.33
C PRO A 459 14.65 -22.78 18.29
N GLN A 460 15.86 -23.29 18.53
CA GLN A 460 16.54 -24.17 17.57
C GLN A 460 15.70 -25.36 17.11
N HIS A 461 14.97 -26.02 18.00
CA HIS A 461 14.12 -27.15 17.62
C HIS A 461 13.01 -26.76 16.62
N ILE A 462 12.43 -25.56 16.75
CA ILE A 462 11.47 -25.06 15.76
C ILE A 462 12.18 -24.73 14.46
N ARG A 463 13.35 -24.07 14.51
CA ARG A 463 14.11 -23.73 13.30
C ARG A 463 14.52 -24.95 12.49
N ASP A 464 14.85 -26.04 13.17
CA ASP A 464 15.29 -27.28 12.53
C ASP A 464 14.11 -28.05 11.90
N GLU A 465 12.87 -27.82 12.38
CA GLU A 465 11.64 -28.47 11.91
C GLU A 465 10.79 -27.60 10.97
N ALA A 466 10.89 -26.27 11.09
CA ALA A 466 10.07 -25.31 10.37
C ALA A 466 10.59 -25.11 8.95
N ASP A 467 9.68 -25.20 7.99
CA ASP A 467 9.92 -24.89 6.59
C ASP A 467 8.95 -23.79 6.13
N PRO A 468 9.15 -22.54 6.60
CA PRO A 468 8.23 -21.46 6.29
C PRO A 468 8.24 -21.14 4.80
N ALA A 469 7.05 -20.85 4.26
CA ALA A 469 6.91 -20.44 2.87
C ALA A 469 7.58 -19.06 2.65
N GLY A 470 8.31 -18.92 1.54
CA GLY A 470 8.88 -17.63 1.14
C GLY A 470 10.04 -17.16 2.02
N LEU A 471 10.81 -18.10 2.60
CA LEU A 471 11.97 -17.76 3.41
C LEU A 471 13.01 -16.98 2.60
N MET A 472 13.22 -15.73 2.97
CA MET A 472 14.18 -14.81 2.37
C MET A 472 15.62 -15.15 2.80
N SER A 473 16.58 -14.55 2.11
CA SER A 473 18.02 -14.76 2.32
C SER A 473 18.51 -14.35 3.72
N ASP A 474 17.84 -13.39 4.36
CA ASP A 474 18.10 -12.92 5.72
C ASP A 474 17.38 -13.76 6.80
N GLY A 475 16.66 -14.79 6.39
CA GLY A 475 15.84 -15.65 7.24
C GLY A 475 14.47 -15.05 7.59
N SER A 476 14.07 -13.93 6.97
CA SER A 476 12.73 -13.38 7.12
C SER A 476 11.70 -14.17 6.31
N PHE A 477 10.48 -14.31 6.80
CA PHE A 477 9.36 -14.91 6.05
C PHE A 477 8.05 -14.20 6.39
N TRP A 478 7.09 -14.25 5.47
CA TRP A 478 5.77 -13.67 5.65
C TRP A 478 4.88 -14.61 6.48
N ALA A 479 4.34 -14.09 7.58
CA ALA A 479 3.52 -14.83 8.54
C ALA A 479 2.15 -14.16 8.71
N PRO A 480 1.11 -14.63 8.00
CA PRO A 480 -0.25 -14.15 8.19
C PRO A 480 -0.74 -14.32 9.64
N TYR A 481 -1.65 -13.45 10.08
CA TYR A 481 -2.14 -13.48 11.46
C TYR A 481 -3.17 -14.58 11.71
N SER A 482 -3.94 -14.95 10.68
CA SER A 482 -5.11 -15.85 10.77
C SER A 482 -4.84 -17.26 10.26
N CYS A 483 -3.75 -17.46 9.52
CA CYS A 483 -3.41 -18.71 8.86
C CYS A 483 -1.88 -18.87 8.76
N GLN A 484 -1.42 -20.07 8.46
CA GLN A 484 -0.03 -20.34 8.11
C GLN A 484 0.09 -20.66 6.62
N LEU A 485 1.19 -20.25 6.02
CA LEU A 485 1.51 -20.60 4.64
C LEU A 485 2.24 -21.94 4.62
N ARG A 486 1.80 -22.86 3.78
CA ARG A 486 2.54 -24.06 3.43
C ARG A 486 3.58 -23.69 2.37
N ARG A 487 4.82 -24.14 2.54
CA ARG A 487 5.79 -24.04 1.45
C ARG A 487 5.38 -24.97 0.31
N TYR A 488 5.28 -24.41 -0.89
CA TYR A 488 5.11 -25.17 -2.12
C TYR A 488 6.43 -25.16 -2.89
N SER A 489 6.89 -26.33 -3.29
CA SER A 489 7.90 -26.41 -4.34
C SER A 489 7.28 -25.95 -5.68
N TYR A 490 8.12 -25.45 -6.58
CA TYR A 490 7.66 -25.07 -7.91
C TYR A 490 7.12 -26.26 -8.72
N ALA A 491 7.60 -27.47 -8.44
CA ALA A 491 7.07 -28.70 -9.03
C ALA A 491 5.66 -29.04 -8.51
N GLU A 492 5.43 -28.92 -7.19
CA GLU A 492 4.09 -29.04 -6.62
C GLU A 492 3.16 -27.98 -7.21
N PHE A 493 3.59 -26.72 -7.29
CA PHE A 493 2.77 -25.65 -7.83
C PHE A 493 2.41 -25.91 -9.31
N THR A 494 3.37 -26.30 -10.14
CA THR A 494 3.14 -26.66 -11.55
C THR A 494 2.14 -27.83 -11.68
N ARG A 495 2.24 -28.83 -10.80
CA ARG A 495 1.27 -29.93 -10.73
C ARG A 495 -0.12 -29.43 -10.31
N CYS A 496 -0.23 -28.57 -9.31
CA CYS A 496 -1.49 -27.94 -8.90
C CYS A 496 -2.17 -27.19 -10.03
N ILE A 497 -1.47 -26.23 -10.67
CA ILE A 497 -2.08 -25.38 -11.70
C ILE A 497 -2.35 -26.17 -12.99
N SER A 498 -1.57 -27.20 -13.33
CA SER A 498 -1.90 -28.05 -14.49
C SER A 498 -3.18 -28.86 -14.28
N ARG A 499 -3.60 -29.12 -13.03
CA ARG A 499 -4.89 -29.77 -12.73
C ARG A 499 -6.04 -28.79 -12.63
N ARG A 500 -5.83 -27.67 -11.94
CA ARG A 500 -6.90 -26.71 -11.62
C ARG A 500 -7.09 -25.64 -12.68
N TYR A 501 -5.99 -25.14 -13.24
CA TYR A 501 -5.97 -24.00 -14.15
C TYR A 501 -5.10 -24.29 -15.39
N PRO A 502 -5.51 -25.23 -16.24
CA PRO A 502 -4.65 -25.66 -17.33
C PRO A 502 -4.40 -24.58 -18.38
N LEU A 503 -5.28 -23.59 -18.51
CA LEU A 503 -5.07 -22.38 -19.29
C LEU A 503 -5.28 -21.14 -18.40
N MET A 504 -4.27 -20.28 -18.31
CA MET A 504 -4.34 -19.05 -17.53
C MET A 504 -3.94 -17.84 -18.38
N HIS A 505 -4.60 -16.71 -18.17
CA HIS A 505 -4.20 -15.44 -18.76
C HIS A 505 -3.61 -14.54 -17.69
N TRP A 506 -2.46 -13.94 -17.96
CA TRP A 506 -1.75 -13.06 -17.04
C TRP A 506 -1.53 -11.71 -17.72
N PHE A 507 -2.10 -10.65 -17.19
CA PHE A 507 -1.86 -9.28 -17.64
C PHE A 507 -1.03 -8.58 -16.58
N GLY A 508 0.18 -8.14 -16.94
CA GLY A 508 1.02 -7.50 -15.95
C GLY A 508 2.26 -6.82 -16.49
N ASP A 509 2.92 -6.14 -15.56
CA ASP A 509 4.13 -5.38 -15.81
C ASP A 509 5.40 -6.20 -15.53
N SER A 510 6.52 -5.51 -15.38
CA SER A 510 7.81 -6.12 -15.04
C SER A 510 7.81 -6.90 -13.72
N ASN A 511 7.04 -6.52 -12.70
CA ASN A 511 6.98 -7.31 -11.46
C ASN A 511 6.25 -8.64 -11.69
N MET A 512 5.19 -8.65 -12.51
CA MET A 512 4.53 -9.90 -12.92
C MET A 512 5.46 -10.79 -13.76
N ARG A 513 6.23 -10.20 -14.68
CA ARG A 513 7.24 -10.93 -15.46
C ARG A 513 8.25 -11.63 -14.55
N ARG A 514 8.68 -10.99 -13.46
CA ARG A 514 9.67 -11.54 -12.51
C ARG A 514 9.09 -12.68 -11.69
N ALA A 515 7.82 -12.60 -11.31
CA ALA A 515 7.08 -13.74 -10.76
C ALA A 515 7.09 -14.94 -11.73
N LEU A 516 6.80 -14.70 -13.02
CA LEU A 516 6.85 -15.72 -14.07
C LEU A 516 8.25 -16.30 -14.29
N LYS A 517 9.30 -15.47 -14.31
CA LYS A 517 10.69 -15.95 -14.43
C LYS A 517 11.03 -16.97 -13.35
N LYS A 518 10.55 -16.76 -12.12
CA LYS A 518 10.70 -17.76 -11.04
C LYS A 518 9.93 -19.05 -11.32
N PHE A 519 8.67 -18.97 -11.76
CA PHE A 519 7.88 -20.18 -12.07
C PHE A 519 8.53 -21.02 -13.17
N ILE A 520 8.93 -20.41 -14.29
CA ILE A 520 9.47 -21.13 -15.45
C ILE A 520 10.86 -21.73 -15.22
N THR A 521 11.61 -21.21 -14.24
CA THR A 521 12.93 -21.71 -13.87
C THR A 521 12.90 -22.64 -12.67
N GLY A 522 11.70 -23.02 -12.17
CA GLY A 522 11.58 -23.85 -10.99
C GLY A 522 12.13 -23.18 -9.71
N GLY A 523 12.15 -21.85 -9.67
CA GLY A 523 12.71 -21.05 -8.58
C GLY A 523 14.18 -20.68 -8.71
N GLU A 524 14.87 -21.14 -9.77
CA GLU A 524 16.31 -20.90 -9.94
C GLU A 524 16.66 -19.48 -10.40
N TRP A 525 15.73 -18.74 -11.00
CA TRP A 525 15.99 -17.36 -11.41
C TRP A 525 16.39 -16.50 -10.20
N CYS A 526 17.64 -15.99 -10.25
CA CYS A 526 18.26 -15.21 -9.20
C CYS A 526 18.35 -15.93 -7.83
N SER A 527 18.48 -17.25 -7.85
CA SER A 527 18.79 -18.05 -6.66
C SER A 527 20.18 -17.71 -6.11
N SER A 528 20.46 -18.07 -4.85
CA SER A 528 21.79 -17.81 -4.27
C SER A 528 22.93 -18.51 -5.04
N THR A 529 22.63 -19.60 -5.74
CA THR A 529 23.57 -20.31 -6.61
C THR A 529 23.78 -19.51 -7.90
N ASP A 530 22.71 -19.02 -8.52
CA ASP A 530 22.75 -18.19 -9.72
C ASP A 530 23.50 -16.86 -9.46
N GLN A 531 23.19 -16.19 -8.35
CA GLN A 531 23.87 -14.96 -7.92
C GLN A 531 25.39 -15.13 -7.77
N LYS A 532 25.86 -16.26 -7.21
CA LYS A 532 27.30 -16.53 -7.07
C LYS A 532 28.02 -16.72 -8.40
N GLN A 533 27.30 -17.08 -9.46
CA GLN A 533 27.87 -17.28 -10.79
C GLN A 533 27.95 -15.97 -11.59
N ARG A 534 27.24 -14.94 -11.15
CA ARG A 534 27.12 -13.66 -11.87
C ARG A 534 28.16 -12.64 -11.42
N ASN A 535 28.53 -11.78 -12.35
CA ASN A 535 29.28 -10.56 -12.06
C ASN A 535 28.35 -9.48 -11.44
N GLU A 536 28.92 -8.35 -11.03
CA GLU A 536 28.15 -7.23 -10.45
C GLU A 536 27.00 -6.75 -11.37
N GLY A 537 27.19 -6.80 -12.70
CA GLY A 537 26.16 -6.48 -13.67
C GLY A 537 24.98 -7.46 -13.66
N GLY A 538 25.26 -8.76 -13.57
CA GLY A 538 24.23 -9.80 -13.48
C GLY A 538 23.46 -9.78 -12.15
N LEU A 539 24.10 -9.35 -11.06
CA LEU A 539 23.41 -9.10 -9.78
C LEU A 539 22.44 -7.93 -9.89
N ARG A 540 22.85 -6.82 -10.51
CA ARG A 540 21.95 -5.68 -10.76
C ARG A 540 20.78 -6.05 -11.66
N ALA A 541 20.98 -6.89 -12.68
CA ALA A 541 19.89 -7.36 -13.53
C ALA A 541 18.86 -8.19 -12.73
N CYS A 542 19.34 -9.03 -11.81
CA CYS A 542 18.48 -9.78 -10.89
C CYS A 542 17.68 -8.89 -9.93
N GLU A 543 18.37 -7.92 -9.32
CA GLU A 543 17.78 -7.05 -8.30
C GLU A 543 16.86 -5.99 -8.90
N CYS A 544 17.18 -5.47 -10.10
CA CYS A 544 16.54 -4.29 -10.64
C CYS A 544 16.26 -4.29 -12.15
N GLU A 545 17.15 -4.78 -13.01
CA GLU A 545 17.01 -4.61 -14.47
C GLU A 545 16.71 -5.94 -15.18
N ASP A 546 15.52 -6.49 -14.94
CA ASP A 546 15.16 -7.85 -15.37
C ASP A 546 15.06 -8.05 -16.88
N TYR A 547 14.98 -6.97 -17.67
CA TYR A 547 14.89 -7.03 -19.13
C TYR A 547 16.25 -7.05 -19.84
N MET A 548 17.35 -6.73 -19.14
CA MET A 548 18.73 -6.67 -19.69
C MET A 548 19.63 -7.77 -19.12
N GLU A 549 19.03 -8.86 -18.67
CA GLU A 549 19.74 -9.93 -18.00
C GLU A 549 20.62 -10.72 -18.98
N GLU A 550 21.93 -10.56 -18.85
CA GLU A 550 22.90 -11.30 -19.66
C GLU A 550 22.74 -12.81 -19.44
N GLY A 551 22.55 -13.56 -20.52
CA GLY A 551 22.37 -15.01 -20.47
C GLY A 551 20.93 -15.46 -20.20
N TRP A 552 19.95 -14.55 -20.07
CA TRP A 552 18.54 -14.93 -19.97
C TRP A 552 18.09 -15.65 -21.25
N ASN A 553 17.43 -16.80 -21.07
CA ASN A 553 16.89 -17.54 -22.20
C ASN A 553 15.56 -16.94 -22.67
N GLU A 554 15.62 -16.06 -23.68
CA GLU A 554 14.45 -15.42 -24.28
C GLU A 554 13.43 -16.42 -24.86
N THR A 555 13.82 -17.68 -25.13
CA THR A 555 12.87 -18.71 -25.58
C THR A 555 11.90 -19.14 -24.49
N LEU A 556 12.25 -18.94 -23.21
CA LEU A 556 11.35 -19.22 -22.09
C LEU A 556 10.38 -18.07 -21.82
N LEU A 557 10.88 -16.83 -21.90
CA LEU A 557 10.10 -15.62 -21.72
C LEU A 557 10.83 -14.44 -22.35
N ASN A 558 10.32 -13.87 -23.44
CA ASN A 558 10.92 -12.72 -24.08
C ASN A 558 10.31 -11.42 -23.52
N ALA A 559 11.12 -10.63 -22.82
CA ALA A 559 10.69 -9.38 -22.21
C ALA A 559 10.33 -8.27 -23.23
N GLY A 560 10.78 -8.41 -24.48
CA GLY A 560 10.45 -7.53 -25.60
C GLY A 560 9.11 -7.87 -26.26
N LEU A 561 8.63 -9.11 -26.14
CA LEU A 561 7.34 -9.51 -26.71
C LEU A 561 6.17 -9.00 -25.86
N ARG A 562 5.10 -8.59 -26.54
CA ARG A 562 3.83 -8.20 -25.91
C ARG A 562 3.03 -9.39 -25.41
N MET A 563 3.16 -10.54 -26.07
CA MET A 563 2.54 -11.78 -25.67
C MET A 563 3.63 -12.86 -25.58
N ASN A 564 3.64 -13.60 -24.49
CA ASN A 564 4.42 -14.82 -24.34
C ASN A 564 3.47 -15.97 -24.02
N VAL A 565 3.70 -17.12 -24.65
CA VAL A 565 3.04 -18.37 -24.28
C VAL A 565 4.06 -19.18 -23.49
N VAL A 566 3.76 -19.43 -22.24
CA VAL A 566 4.62 -20.13 -21.29
C VAL A 566 3.98 -21.48 -21.00
N GLU A 567 4.62 -22.56 -21.45
CA GLU A 567 4.23 -23.90 -21.03
C GLU A 567 4.91 -24.23 -19.70
N LEU A 568 4.10 -24.54 -18.69
CA LEU A 568 4.56 -25.07 -17.41
C LEU A 568 4.36 -26.58 -17.40
N THR A 569 5.47 -27.29 -17.33
CA THR A 569 5.52 -28.74 -17.24
C THR A 569 6.58 -29.14 -16.24
N ASN A 570 6.26 -30.10 -15.37
CA ASN A 570 7.27 -30.72 -14.54
C ASN A 570 8.22 -31.56 -15.39
N GLU A 571 9.49 -31.61 -14.96
CA GLU A 571 10.39 -32.65 -15.45
C GLU A 571 9.88 -34.01 -14.97
N ALA A 572 10.05 -35.05 -15.80
CA ALA A 572 9.60 -36.39 -15.45
C ALA A 572 10.20 -36.90 -14.13
N GLN A 573 11.40 -36.44 -13.79
CA GLN A 573 12.04 -36.73 -12.51
C GLN A 573 11.33 -36.03 -11.34
N ALA A 574 10.94 -34.76 -11.49
CA ALA A 574 10.21 -34.03 -10.46
C ALA A 574 8.81 -34.63 -10.22
N ASP A 575 8.09 -34.99 -11.28
CA ASP A 575 6.80 -35.69 -11.13
C ASP A 575 6.94 -37.04 -10.44
N LYS A 576 7.98 -37.80 -10.79
CA LYS A 576 8.29 -39.07 -10.12
C LYS A 576 8.61 -38.85 -8.63
N GLU A 577 9.36 -37.82 -8.29
CA GLU A 577 9.65 -37.48 -6.89
C GLU A 577 8.38 -37.13 -6.12
N LEU A 578 7.45 -36.40 -6.75
CA LEU A 578 6.13 -36.12 -6.16
C LEU A 578 5.30 -37.40 -5.98
N ASP A 579 5.34 -38.32 -6.94
CA ASP A 579 4.65 -39.61 -6.83
C ASP A 579 5.27 -40.50 -5.73
N ASP A 580 6.60 -40.51 -5.63
CA ASP A 580 7.36 -41.31 -4.65
C ASP A 580 7.08 -40.85 -3.20
N VAL A 581 6.71 -39.57 -2.98
CA VAL A 581 6.26 -39.05 -1.67
C VAL A 581 4.75 -39.21 -1.42
N GLY A 582 4.03 -39.91 -2.29
CA GLY A 582 2.61 -40.22 -2.14
C GLY A 582 1.66 -39.28 -2.90
N GLY A 583 2.20 -38.49 -3.83
CA GLY A 583 1.43 -37.57 -4.66
C GLY A 583 1.08 -36.25 -3.99
N THR A 584 0.18 -35.51 -4.63
CA THR A 584 -0.32 -34.21 -4.15
C THR A 584 -1.83 -34.27 -3.87
N PRO A 585 -2.38 -33.35 -3.04
CA PRO A 585 -3.82 -33.31 -2.77
C PRO A 585 -4.70 -33.21 -4.03
N TRP A 586 -4.15 -32.64 -5.11
CA TRP A 586 -4.85 -32.37 -6.37
C TRP A 586 -4.77 -33.52 -7.37
N ASP A 587 -4.08 -34.62 -7.06
CA ASP A 587 -3.93 -35.73 -8.00
C ASP A 587 -5.25 -36.41 -8.36
N LYS A 588 -6.26 -36.25 -7.50
CA LYS A 588 -7.63 -36.70 -7.71
C LYS A 588 -8.49 -35.66 -8.44
N GLU A 589 -8.01 -34.43 -8.56
CA GLU A 589 -8.67 -33.36 -9.30
C GLU A 589 -8.29 -33.45 -10.78
N GLY A 590 -9.21 -33.07 -11.67
CA GLY A 590 -8.98 -33.09 -13.12
C GLY A 590 -8.82 -34.49 -13.74
N LEU A 591 -9.27 -35.54 -13.04
CA LEU A 591 -9.38 -36.87 -13.63
C LEU A 591 -10.60 -36.93 -14.57
N ASP A 592 -10.45 -37.57 -15.73
CA ASP A 592 -11.58 -37.89 -16.60
C ASP A 592 -12.46 -39.00 -16.00
N GLU A 593 -13.55 -39.35 -16.68
CA GLU A 593 -14.50 -40.38 -16.23
C GLU A 593 -13.82 -41.76 -16.08
N GLU A 594 -12.73 -41.97 -16.80
CA GLU A 594 -11.89 -43.16 -16.75
C GLU A 594 -10.83 -43.12 -15.64
N GLY A 595 -10.77 -42.05 -14.85
CA GLY A 595 -9.78 -41.86 -13.79
C GLY A 595 -8.36 -41.58 -14.32
N LYS A 596 -8.22 -41.18 -15.58
CA LYS A 596 -6.95 -40.74 -16.18
C LYS A 596 -6.82 -39.23 -16.08
N VAL A 597 -5.57 -38.81 -16.03
CA VAL A 597 -5.20 -37.40 -15.97
C VAL A 597 -5.44 -36.73 -17.32
N ARG A 598 -6.36 -35.75 -17.37
CA ARG A 598 -6.43 -34.83 -18.52
C ARG A 598 -5.13 -33.99 -18.51
N SER A 599 -4.35 -34.08 -19.59
CA SER A 599 -3.16 -33.25 -19.92
C SER A 599 -2.39 -32.60 -18.74
N MET A 600 -1.19 -33.10 -18.42
CA MET A 600 -0.31 -32.57 -17.34
C MET A 600 0.40 -31.24 -17.66
N LYS A 601 -0.15 -30.41 -18.55
CA LYS A 601 0.47 -29.14 -18.95
C LYS A 601 -0.42 -27.98 -18.54
N SER A 602 0.16 -26.97 -17.90
CA SER A 602 -0.49 -25.65 -17.78
C SER A 602 0.12 -24.71 -18.80
N GLU A 603 -0.71 -23.91 -19.45
CA GLU A 603 -0.32 -22.92 -20.43
C GLU A 603 -0.67 -21.53 -19.90
N ILE A 604 0.33 -20.67 -19.75
CA ILE A 604 0.16 -19.28 -19.32
C ILE A 604 0.34 -18.37 -20.53
N TRP A 605 -0.71 -17.64 -20.86
CA TRP A 605 -0.66 -16.55 -21.82
C TRP A 605 -0.35 -15.27 -21.07
N TYR A 606 0.91 -14.86 -21.11
CA TYR A 606 1.39 -13.66 -20.46
C TYR A 606 1.36 -12.49 -21.44
N TYR A 607 0.52 -11.51 -21.12
CA TYR A 607 0.38 -10.24 -21.82
C TYR A 607 1.14 -9.17 -21.05
N LYS A 608 2.27 -8.75 -21.61
CA LYS A 608 3.04 -7.62 -21.10
C LYS A 608 2.27 -6.33 -21.37
N TRP A 609 1.79 -5.70 -20.32
CA TRP A 609 1.26 -4.35 -20.40
C TRP A 609 1.91 -3.44 -19.35
N GLU A 610 1.91 -2.14 -19.62
CA GLU A 610 2.61 -1.14 -18.80
C GLU A 610 1.54 -0.32 -18.06
N GLY A 611 0.67 -1.04 -17.34
CA GLY A 611 -0.57 -0.51 -16.76
C GLY A 611 -1.63 -0.17 -17.80
N LEU A 612 -2.57 0.67 -17.43
CA LEU A 612 -3.60 1.29 -18.28
C LEU A 612 -3.10 2.56 -18.97
N THR A 613 -1.80 2.78 -18.95
CA THR A 613 -1.17 3.98 -19.50
C THR A 613 -1.16 3.96 -21.02
N ALA A 614 -1.18 5.14 -21.64
CA ALA A 614 -1.00 5.29 -23.09
C ALA A 614 0.48 5.19 -23.52
N LEU A 615 1.42 4.97 -22.57
CA LEU A 615 2.85 4.87 -22.87
C LEU A 615 3.21 3.51 -23.48
N GLY A 616 2.38 2.50 -23.28
CA GLY A 616 2.48 1.24 -24.00
C GLY A 616 2.24 1.45 -25.50
N GLY A 617 3.15 0.98 -26.34
CA GLY A 617 2.91 0.78 -27.77
C GLY A 617 2.68 -0.70 -28.08
N PRO A 618 1.47 -1.14 -28.49
CA PRO A 618 0.20 -0.39 -28.49
C PRO A 618 -0.33 -0.15 -27.05
N PRO A 619 -1.28 0.78 -26.86
CA PRO A 619 -1.92 1.00 -25.56
C PRO A 619 -2.65 -0.26 -25.08
N TRP A 620 -3.03 -0.31 -23.80
CA TRP A 620 -3.60 -1.52 -23.19
C TRP A 620 -4.87 -2.02 -23.92
N ASP A 621 -5.69 -1.11 -24.42
CA ASP A 621 -6.88 -1.41 -25.22
C ASP A 621 -6.52 -1.82 -26.65
N GLY A 622 -5.48 -1.19 -27.22
CA GLY A 622 -4.88 -1.60 -28.48
C GLY A 622 -4.34 -3.03 -28.46
N LEU A 623 -3.81 -3.51 -27.32
CA LEU A 623 -3.51 -4.94 -27.16
C LEU A 623 -4.78 -5.75 -27.45
N PHE A 624 -5.91 -5.38 -26.84
CA PHE A 624 -7.19 -6.08 -27.03
C PHE A 624 -7.79 -5.96 -28.44
N GLU A 625 -7.49 -4.90 -29.19
CA GLU A 625 -7.96 -4.68 -30.56
C GLU A 625 -7.07 -5.36 -31.62
N GLU A 626 -5.74 -5.35 -31.41
CA GLU A 626 -4.76 -5.93 -32.35
C GLU A 626 -4.66 -7.44 -32.28
N PHE A 627 -5.24 -8.08 -31.24
CA PHE A 627 -5.30 -9.54 -31.25
C PHE A 627 -6.14 -10.00 -32.43
N PRO A 628 -5.58 -10.83 -33.32
CA PRO A 628 -6.13 -11.02 -34.64
C PRO A 628 -7.58 -11.44 -34.51
N ASN A 629 -8.48 -10.76 -35.23
CA ASN A 629 -9.87 -11.19 -35.42
C ASN A 629 -9.85 -12.71 -35.55
N ALA A 630 -10.60 -13.46 -34.72
CA ALA A 630 -10.36 -14.89 -34.48
C ALA A 630 -10.06 -15.69 -35.76
N THR A 631 -10.64 -15.29 -36.89
CA THR A 631 -10.31 -15.69 -38.26
C THR A 631 -8.80 -15.73 -38.63
N VAL A 632 -7.98 -14.76 -38.24
CA VAL A 632 -6.53 -14.69 -38.52
C VAL A 632 -5.73 -15.58 -37.58
N LEU A 633 -6.10 -15.67 -36.28
CA LEU A 633 -5.57 -16.69 -35.38
C LEU A 633 -5.93 -18.10 -35.88
N LEU A 634 -7.16 -18.32 -36.35
CA LEU A 634 -7.62 -19.57 -36.96
C LEU A 634 -6.93 -19.87 -38.31
N GLN A 635 -6.53 -18.85 -39.06
CA GLN A 635 -5.73 -18.99 -40.30
C GLN A 635 -4.23 -19.16 -40.02
N GLN A 636 -3.70 -18.67 -38.90
CA GLN A 636 -2.33 -18.96 -38.47
C GLN A 636 -2.25 -20.36 -37.83
N VAL A 637 -3.28 -20.77 -37.11
CA VAL A 637 -3.52 -22.15 -36.63
C VAL A 637 -4.15 -22.99 -37.75
N ASN A 638 -3.59 -22.89 -38.96
CA ASN A 638 -4.11 -23.43 -40.22
C ASN A 638 -4.17 -24.98 -40.32
N GLY A 639 -4.25 -25.67 -39.21
CA GLY A 639 -4.72 -27.04 -39.15
C GLY A 639 -6.02 -27.10 -38.36
N LEU A 640 -7.17 -27.17 -39.03
CA LEU A 640 -8.44 -27.63 -38.44
C LEU A 640 -8.28 -28.94 -37.63
N LYS A 641 -7.26 -29.75 -37.93
CA LYS A 641 -6.86 -30.93 -37.14
C LYS A 641 -6.24 -30.59 -35.78
N LEU A 642 -5.44 -29.54 -35.69
CA LEU A 642 -4.86 -29.07 -34.43
C LEU A 642 -5.96 -28.50 -33.53
N ASN A 643 -6.97 -27.84 -34.12
CA ASN A 643 -8.14 -27.32 -33.39
C ASN A 643 -8.99 -28.44 -32.79
N ARG A 644 -9.26 -29.53 -33.53
CA ARG A 644 -9.98 -30.68 -32.95
C ARG A 644 -9.15 -31.37 -31.87
N ALA A 645 -7.84 -31.58 -32.07
CA ALA A 645 -6.98 -32.17 -31.05
C ALA A 645 -6.84 -31.29 -29.79
N TRP A 646 -6.88 -29.96 -29.95
CA TRP A 646 -6.85 -29.00 -28.85
C TRP A 646 -8.20 -28.95 -28.11
N MET A 647 -9.32 -28.89 -28.85
CA MET A 647 -10.67 -28.98 -28.30
C MET A 647 -10.89 -30.30 -27.56
N GLU A 648 -10.48 -31.42 -28.16
CA GLU A 648 -10.46 -32.75 -27.52
C GLU A 648 -9.54 -32.77 -26.28
N ARG A 649 -8.34 -32.16 -26.36
CA ARG A 649 -7.41 -32.10 -25.21
C ARG A 649 -8.02 -31.39 -24.01
N TRP A 650 -8.84 -30.37 -24.24
CA TRP A 650 -9.42 -29.55 -23.18
C TRP A 650 -10.90 -29.86 -22.89
N GLY A 651 -11.49 -30.83 -23.60
CA GLY A 651 -12.90 -31.18 -23.44
C GLY A 651 -13.86 -30.06 -23.85
N VAL A 652 -13.44 -29.18 -24.75
CA VAL A 652 -14.24 -28.06 -25.26
C VAL A 652 -14.92 -28.49 -26.55
N THR A 653 -16.23 -28.38 -26.62
CA THR A 653 -17.01 -28.70 -27.82
C THR A 653 -17.01 -27.50 -28.79
N PRO A 654 -17.08 -27.73 -30.12
CA PRO A 654 -17.23 -26.66 -31.09
C PRO A 654 -18.41 -25.73 -30.78
N GLU A 655 -19.52 -26.27 -30.29
CA GLU A 655 -20.73 -25.54 -29.95
C GLU A 655 -20.51 -24.55 -28.78
N GLU A 656 -19.74 -24.94 -27.77
CA GLU A 656 -19.42 -24.11 -26.60
C GLU A 656 -18.64 -22.84 -26.99
N ILE A 657 -17.89 -22.88 -28.09
CA ILE A 657 -17.12 -21.74 -28.62
C ILE A 657 -17.78 -21.07 -29.82
N GLY A 658 -19.06 -21.39 -30.08
CA GLY A 658 -19.85 -20.80 -31.15
C GLY A 658 -19.35 -21.15 -32.55
N LEU A 659 -18.72 -22.31 -32.71
CA LEU A 659 -18.49 -22.94 -34.00
C LEU A 659 -19.70 -23.82 -34.31
N GLU A 660 -20.50 -23.41 -35.29
CA GLU A 660 -21.49 -24.31 -35.88
C GLU A 660 -20.75 -25.29 -36.79
N GLU A 661 -20.94 -26.60 -36.58
CA GLU A 661 -20.53 -27.60 -37.57
C GLU A 661 -21.28 -27.28 -38.87
N VAL A 662 -20.56 -26.71 -39.83
CA VAL A 662 -21.10 -26.59 -41.19
C VAL A 662 -21.06 -28.00 -41.76
N ASP A 663 -22.22 -28.67 -41.74
CA ASP A 663 -22.50 -29.91 -42.45
C ASP A 663 -22.39 -29.67 -43.96
N GLY A 664 -21.17 -29.48 -44.42
CA GLY A 664 -20.80 -29.35 -45.80
C GLY A 664 -19.56 -30.19 -46.00
N GLU A 665 -19.73 -31.38 -46.56
CA GLU A 665 -18.66 -32.03 -47.31
C GLU A 665 -18.13 -30.98 -48.29
N VAL A 666 -17.02 -30.33 -47.93
CA VAL A 666 -16.14 -29.73 -48.92
C VAL A 666 -15.56 -30.92 -49.67
N ALA A 667 -16.31 -31.36 -50.68
CA ALA A 667 -15.80 -32.24 -51.71
C ALA A 667 -14.61 -31.49 -52.33
N MET A 668 -13.40 -31.79 -51.86
CA MET A 668 -12.18 -31.50 -52.59
C MET A 668 -12.34 -32.22 -53.93
N THR A 669 -12.77 -31.47 -54.95
CA THR A 669 -12.75 -31.95 -56.32
C THR A 669 -11.32 -32.34 -56.63
N LYS A 670 -11.19 -33.58 -57.09
CA LYS A 670 -9.97 -34.32 -57.45
C LYS A 670 -9.19 -33.70 -58.63
N ARG A 671 -9.07 -32.36 -58.71
CA ARG A 671 -8.47 -31.65 -59.84
C ARG A 671 -7.13 -30.97 -59.55
N ASP A 672 -6.73 -30.85 -58.28
CA ASP A 672 -5.48 -30.16 -57.92
C ASP A 672 -4.34 -31.12 -57.53
N VAL A 673 -4.50 -32.43 -57.77
CA VAL A 673 -3.47 -33.45 -57.48
C VAL A 673 -2.63 -33.80 -58.72
N ASP A 674 -3.05 -33.39 -59.92
CA ASP A 674 -2.38 -33.81 -61.17
C ASP A 674 -1.34 -32.80 -61.71
N ASP A 675 -1.23 -31.59 -61.16
CA ASP A 675 -0.29 -30.56 -61.66
C ASP A 675 1.06 -30.50 -60.91
N ALA A 676 1.28 -31.35 -59.89
CA ALA A 676 2.55 -31.41 -59.15
C ALA A 676 3.47 -32.58 -59.55
N ALA A 677 3.11 -33.38 -60.56
CA ALA A 677 3.82 -34.62 -60.91
C ALA A 677 4.64 -34.54 -62.21
N SER A 678 5.05 -33.34 -62.67
CA SER A 678 5.92 -33.22 -63.86
C SER A 678 7.09 -32.24 -63.68
N SER A 679 7.99 -32.51 -62.73
CA SER A 679 9.39 -32.09 -62.86
C SER A 679 10.25 -32.87 -61.88
N ASN A 680 10.87 -33.96 -62.36
CA ASN A 680 12.21 -34.40 -61.95
C ASN A 680 12.61 -35.63 -62.77
N SER A 681 13.52 -35.43 -63.72
CA SER A 681 14.25 -36.49 -64.39
C SER A 681 15.75 -36.18 -64.33
N GLU A 682 16.52 -37.22 -64.01
CA GLU A 682 17.98 -37.37 -64.14
C GLU A 682 18.81 -36.65 -63.06
N GLU A 683 19.67 -37.31 -62.27
CA GLU A 683 20.84 -38.09 -62.69
C GLU A 683 21.27 -39.13 -61.62
N GLY A 684 21.99 -40.20 -62.02
CA GLY A 684 22.38 -41.39 -61.23
C GLY A 684 23.39 -41.16 -60.09
N THR A 685 23.81 -42.15 -59.28
CA THR A 685 24.34 -43.47 -59.64
C THR A 685 24.50 -44.39 -58.40
N ASN A 686 24.50 -45.70 -58.68
CA ASN A 686 24.88 -46.88 -57.87
C ASN A 686 25.86 -46.71 -56.68
N THR A 687 25.59 -47.42 -55.56
CA THR A 687 26.40 -48.59 -55.13
C THR A 687 25.74 -49.47 -54.05
N LYS A 688 25.88 -50.79 -54.24
CA LYS A 688 25.49 -51.92 -53.36
C LYS A 688 26.38 -51.98 -52.10
N ARG A 689 25.88 -52.47 -50.95
CA ARG A 689 26.17 -53.82 -50.36
C ARG A 689 25.71 -54.01 -48.89
N SER A 690 25.21 -55.23 -48.60
CA SER A 690 25.23 -56.07 -47.37
C SER A 690 24.71 -55.47 -46.05
N VAL A 691 23.62 -55.96 -45.45
CA VAL A 691 23.42 -57.24 -44.72
C VAL A 691 24.49 -57.48 -43.64
N GLY A 692 24.05 -57.44 -42.37
CA GLY A 692 24.80 -57.84 -41.19
C GLY A 692 23.90 -57.81 -39.96
N ASP A 693 23.25 -58.94 -39.71
CA ASP A 693 22.54 -59.29 -38.48
C ASP A 693 23.57 -59.73 -37.42
N GLY A 694 23.31 -59.51 -36.14
CA GLY A 694 24.28 -59.77 -35.08
C GLY A 694 23.76 -59.52 -33.66
N THR A 695 23.05 -60.51 -33.13
CA THR A 695 22.85 -60.77 -31.70
C THR A 695 24.16 -61.14 -31.00
N GLU A 696 24.42 -60.61 -29.80
CA GLU A 696 25.11 -61.36 -28.74
C GLU A 696 24.87 -60.75 -27.35
N ASP A 697 25.06 -61.60 -26.36
CA ASP A 697 24.42 -61.68 -25.05
C ASP A 697 25.47 -61.46 -23.93
N LEU A 698 25.00 -61.34 -22.68
CA LEU A 698 25.72 -61.54 -21.41
C LEU A 698 26.73 -60.47 -20.91
N SER A 699 26.43 -59.83 -19.77
CA SER A 699 26.85 -60.29 -18.43
C SER A 699 26.84 -59.20 -17.33
N LYS A 700 26.26 -59.60 -16.19
CA LYS A 700 26.24 -59.05 -14.83
C LYS A 700 27.60 -58.55 -14.27
N THR A 701 27.56 -57.52 -13.42
CA THR A 701 28.11 -57.39 -12.02
C THR A 701 28.23 -55.88 -11.68
N SER A 702 27.49 -55.32 -10.70
CA SER A 702 27.60 -55.35 -9.23
C SER A 702 28.31 -54.10 -8.64
N GLU A 703 27.68 -53.54 -7.61
CA GLU A 703 28.22 -52.68 -6.54
C GLU A 703 28.37 -51.16 -6.80
N GLY A 704 27.82 -50.38 -5.85
CA GLY A 704 27.44 -48.97 -6.00
C GLY A 704 28.49 -47.93 -5.60
N PRO A 705 28.13 -46.63 -5.57
CA PRO A 705 29.08 -45.57 -5.29
C PRO A 705 28.85 -44.90 -3.93
N ALA A 706 29.92 -44.87 -3.12
CA ALA A 706 30.13 -43.85 -2.11
C ALA A 706 31.15 -42.82 -2.63
N LYS A 707 30.73 -41.55 -2.62
CA LYS A 707 31.50 -40.30 -2.39
C LYS A 707 33.00 -40.29 -2.75
N ARG A 708 33.42 -39.31 -3.57
CA ARG A 708 34.15 -38.07 -3.16
C ARG A 708 35.13 -37.55 -4.22
N TRP A 709 34.86 -36.31 -4.66
CA TRP A 709 35.74 -35.18 -5.02
C TRP A 709 36.74 -35.20 -6.20
N MET A 710 36.54 -34.14 -7.00
CA MET A 710 37.40 -33.33 -7.86
C MET A 710 38.93 -33.53 -7.82
N ALA A 711 39.55 -33.56 -9.01
CA ALA A 711 40.43 -32.48 -9.49
C ALA A 711 40.92 -32.73 -10.93
N SER A 712 41.05 -31.61 -11.67
CA SER A 712 42.05 -31.35 -12.72
C SER A 712 41.91 -32.04 -14.07
N ASN A 713 41.66 -31.25 -15.12
CA ASN A 713 42.70 -31.01 -16.14
C ASN A 713 42.41 -29.80 -17.05
N ASN A 714 43.40 -28.92 -17.11
CA ASN A 714 43.59 -27.88 -18.12
C ASN A 714 44.08 -28.49 -19.43
N GLY A 715 43.73 -27.85 -20.56
CA GLY A 715 44.76 -27.48 -21.53
C GLY A 715 44.48 -27.67 -23.04
N ILE A 716 44.62 -26.54 -23.75
CA ILE A 716 45.18 -26.36 -25.11
C ILE A 716 44.20 -26.58 -26.29
N ALA A 717 44.16 -25.83 -27.40
CA ALA A 717 44.48 -24.45 -27.82
C ALA A 717 44.13 -24.37 -29.33
N THR A 718 43.64 -23.21 -29.78
CA THR A 718 43.82 -22.59 -31.12
C THR A 718 43.39 -23.32 -32.40
N SER A 719 42.51 -22.71 -33.21
CA SER A 719 42.87 -22.02 -34.48
C SER A 719 41.72 -21.89 -35.49
N THR A 720 41.70 -20.73 -36.17
CA THR A 720 41.21 -20.40 -37.54
C THR A 720 39.73 -20.15 -37.85
N THR A 721 39.42 -18.86 -38.04
CA THR A 721 38.42 -18.23 -38.94
C THR A 721 38.90 -18.21 -40.41
N PRO A 722 38.16 -17.68 -41.42
CA PRO A 722 36.74 -17.26 -41.50
C PRO A 722 36.00 -17.79 -42.76
N LEU A 723 34.67 -17.66 -42.81
CA LEU A 723 33.93 -17.56 -44.08
C LEU A 723 32.86 -16.46 -43.98
N HIS A 724 32.99 -15.49 -44.87
CA HIS A 724 32.06 -14.42 -45.20
C HIS A 724 30.71 -14.99 -45.69
N LEU A 725 29.61 -14.38 -45.25
CA LEU A 725 28.42 -14.10 -46.06
C LEU A 725 27.62 -12.97 -45.37
N ASP A 726 27.40 -11.87 -46.09
CA ASP A 726 26.68 -10.67 -45.67
C ASP A 726 25.15 -10.78 -45.94
N PRO A 727 24.32 -9.87 -45.37
CA PRO A 727 22.99 -10.20 -44.84
C PRO A 727 21.81 -9.70 -45.68
N PHE A 728 20.61 -10.20 -45.34
CA PHE A 728 19.32 -9.59 -45.68
C PHE A 728 18.83 -8.68 -44.52
N THR A 729 18.13 -7.64 -44.92
CA THR A 729 17.86 -6.35 -44.25
C THR A 729 16.88 -6.40 -43.08
N ASN A 730 17.28 -5.81 -41.94
CA ASN A 730 16.41 -5.33 -40.87
C ASN A 730 16.14 -3.82 -41.06
N GLU A 731 14.90 -3.39 -40.90
CA GLU A 731 14.51 -1.99 -40.74
C GLU A 731 14.82 -1.54 -39.31
N THR A 732 15.74 -0.58 -39.17
CA THR A 732 16.15 0.03 -37.91
C THR A 732 15.33 1.29 -37.64
N ILE A 733 14.56 1.28 -36.55
CA ILE A 733 14.09 2.50 -35.87
C ILE A 733 15.27 3.04 -35.05
N MET A 734 15.73 4.26 -35.37
CA MET A 734 16.85 4.92 -34.69
C MET A 734 16.42 5.49 -33.33
N PHE A 735 17.13 5.11 -32.27
CA PHE A 735 17.33 5.92 -31.07
C PHE A 735 18.80 6.42 -31.03
N PRO A 736 19.09 7.65 -30.58
CA PRO A 736 20.45 8.17 -30.57
C PRO A 736 21.21 7.72 -29.32
N HIS A 737 22.37 7.10 -29.50
CA HIS A 737 23.39 6.90 -28.46
C HIS A 737 24.20 8.19 -28.21
N PRO A 738 24.65 8.44 -26.97
CA PRO A 738 25.48 9.59 -26.62
C PRO A 738 26.96 9.35 -26.97
N ARG A 739 27.69 10.44 -27.19
CA ARG A 739 29.15 10.44 -27.44
C ARG A 739 29.92 10.38 -26.12
N ASP A 740 30.96 9.56 -26.15
CA ASP A 740 32.01 9.43 -25.14
C ASP A 740 32.81 10.72 -24.91
N GLY A 741 33.26 10.89 -23.68
CA GLY A 741 34.27 11.85 -23.25
C GLY A 741 34.82 11.50 -21.86
N GLU A 742 35.79 10.59 -21.81
CA GLU A 742 36.84 10.56 -20.77
C GLU A 742 37.63 11.89 -20.85
N GLU A 743 38.19 12.50 -19.80
CA GLU A 743 39.11 11.99 -18.79
C GLU A 743 39.26 13.06 -17.67
N GLY A 744 39.59 12.63 -16.44
CA GLY A 744 39.45 13.43 -15.21
C GLY A 744 40.56 14.43 -14.84
N THR A 745 40.38 15.11 -13.69
CA THR A 745 41.37 15.24 -12.60
C THR A 745 40.89 16.12 -11.43
N LYS A 746 41.04 15.57 -10.22
CA LYS A 746 41.47 16.15 -8.93
C LYS A 746 41.12 17.61 -8.56
N THR A 747 40.45 17.71 -7.41
CA THR A 747 40.27 18.91 -6.58
C THR A 747 41.52 19.31 -5.78
N LYS A 748 41.95 20.59 -5.87
CA LYS A 748 42.39 21.44 -4.73
C LYS A 748 42.84 22.88 -5.13
N ARG A 749 42.28 23.85 -4.38
CA ARG A 749 42.77 25.20 -3.98
C ARG A 749 42.91 26.36 -4.99
N ASP A 750 42.16 27.41 -4.66
CA ASP A 750 42.45 28.86 -4.54
C ASP A 750 43.39 29.60 -5.52
N VAL A 751 42.89 30.76 -5.96
CA VAL A 751 43.54 32.08 -6.23
C VAL A 751 43.15 32.71 -7.59
N ASP A 752 42.97 34.03 -7.51
CA ASP A 752 42.40 35.07 -8.38
C ASP A 752 42.91 35.25 -9.83
N ASP A 753 42.08 36.03 -10.55
CA ASP A 753 42.34 37.02 -11.60
C ASP A 753 42.64 36.62 -13.07
N GLY A 754 41.79 37.15 -13.97
CA GLY A 754 42.30 37.96 -15.09
C GLY A 754 42.03 37.52 -16.54
N MET A 755 40.92 38.04 -17.10
CA MET A 755 40.89 38.83 -18.37
C MET A 755 41.19 38.15 -19.73
N GLN A 756 40.17 38.04 -20.61
CA GLN A 756 40.04 38.83 -21.86
C GLN A 756 38.87 38.37 -22.74
N GLU A 757 38.08 39.35 -23.20
CA GLU A 757 37.08 39.25 -24.26
C GLU A 757 37.72 38.97 -25.63
N ASN A 758 37.03 38.18 -26.48
CA ASN A 758 36.83 38.58 -27.87
C ASN A 758 35.62 37.87 -28.50
N LEU A 759 34.77 38.70 -29.09
CA LEU A 759 33.58 38.40 -29.88
C LEU A 759 33.89 37.58 -31.15
N LEU A 760 33.01 36.65 -31.51
CA LEU A 760 32.41 36.63 -32.86
C LEU A 760 31.14 35.76 -32.94
N LYS A 761 30.14 36.39 -33.56
CA LYS A 761 28.75 36.01 -33.88
C LYS A 761 28.62 34.69 -34.66
N VAL A 762 27.48 33.99 -34.50
CA VAL A 762 26.49 33.55 -35.53
C VAL A 762 25.34 32.79 -34.83
N PRO A 763 24.08 32.83 -35.33
CA PRO A 763 22.88 32.85 -34.47
C PRO A 763 22.10 31.54 -34.37
N ASN A 764 21.33 31.47 -33.27
CA ASN A 764 20.27 30.52 -32.97
C ASN A 764 19.22 30.37 -34.08
N ALA A 765 19.08 29.15 -34.59
CA ALA A 765 17.89 28.70 -35.29
C ALA A 765 17.65 27.23 -34.95
N LEU A 766 16.88 26.94 -33.88
CA LEU A 766 16.08 25.70 -33.68
C LEU A 766 15.47 25.66 -32.26
N THR A 767 14.58 26.60 -31.93
CA THR A 767 13.69 26.47 -30.76
C THR A 767 12.40 27.26 -30.92
N LYS A 768 11.66 27.03 -32.02
CA LYS A 768 10.27 27.53 -32.21
C LYS A 768 9.47 26.60 -33.13
N ARG A 769 9.20 25.37 -32.68
CA ARG A 769 8.24 24.49 -33.37
C ARG A 769 7.43 23.56 -32.47
N TRP A 770 7.11 24.00 -31.24
CA TRP A 770 6.24 23.24 -30.34
C TRP A 770 5.18 24.07 -29.58
N MET A 771 4.80 25.25 -30.10
CA MET A 771 3.66 26.04 -29.59
C MET A 771 2.90 26.71 -30.75
N ALA A 772 2.43 25.93 -31.71
CA ALA A 772 1.57 26.42 -32.79
C ALA A 772 0.58 25.33 -33.24
N LEU A 773 -0.23 24.83 -32.31
CA LEU A 773 -1.42 24.04 -32.60
C LEU A 773 -2.36 24.06 -31.38
N ASN A 774 -2.76 25.26 -30.96
CA ASN A 774 -3.96 25.49 -30.15
C ASN A 774 -4.32 26.98 -30.22
N ASN A 775 -4.92 27.39 -31.34
CA ASN A 775 -5.70 28.62 -31.44
C ASN A 775 -6.57 28.55 -32.70
N ARG A 776 -7.73 27.92 -32.58
CA ARG A 776 -8.89 28.25 -33.42
C ARG A 776 -10.02 28.69 -32.50
N THR A 777 -10.17 30.00 -32.44
CA THR A 777 -11.39 30.71 -32.07
C THR A 777 -12.53 30.30 -32.99
N THR A 778 -13.59 29.72 -32.44
CA THR A 778 -14.95 29.79 -33.00
C THR A 778 -15.83 30.54 -32.01
N THR A 779 -16.12 31.80 -32.33
CA THR A 779 -17.26 32.54 -31.81
C THR A 779 -18.56 31.83 -32.20
N SER A 780 -19.30 31.31 -31.23
CA SER A 780 -20.74 31.06 -31.38
C SER A 780 -21.42 31.28 -30.03
N THR A 781 -22.19 32.35 -29.95
CA THR A 781 -23.10 32.69 -28.86
C THR A 781 -24.36 31.83 -28.93
N ALA A 782 -24.56 30.94 -27.96
CA ALA A 782 -25.86 30.39 -27.58
C ALA A 782 -25.81 29.90 -26.11
N PRO A 783 -26.90 30.02 -25.34
CA PRO A 783 -26.90 29.85 -23.88
C PRO A 783 -26.91 28.38 -23.46
N PRO A 784 -26.47 28.04 -22.22
CA PRO A 784 -26.47 26.66 -21.75
C PRO A 784 -27.86 26.28 -21.25
N HIS A 785 -28.48 25.30 -21.90
CA HIS A 785 -29.51 24.48 -21.29
C HIS A 785 -28.82 23.31 -20.59
N SER A 786 -28.86 23.32 -19.26
CA SER A 786 -28.54 22.18 -18.41
C SER A 786 -29.66 21.13 -18.53
N GLY A 787 -29.38 20.05 -19.26
CA GLY A 787 -30.14 18.81 -19.18
C GLY A 787 -29.23 17.70 -18.62
N PRO A 788 -29.78 16.73 -17.86
CA PRO A 788 -28.98 15.68 -17.24
C PRO A 788 -28.43 14.72 -18.30
N PHE A 789 -27.13 14.42 -18.19
CA PHE A 789 -26.45 13.43 -19.03
C PHE A 789 -26.77 12.03 -18.50
N SER A 790 -27.80 11.39 -19.08
CA SER A 790 -27.98 9.94 -19.04
C SER A 790 -27.86 9.39 -20.46
N ASN A 791 -26.66 9.42 -21.01
CA ASN A 791 -26.34 8.72 -22.26
C ASN A 791 -25.25 7.71 -21.94
N GLU A 792 -25.64 6.53 -21.43
CA GLU A 792 -24.79 5.35 -21.60
C GLU A 792 -24.51 5.19 -23.10
N PRO A 793 -23.26 4.96 -23.50
CA PRO A 793 -22.96 4.65 -24.89
C PRO A 793 -23.65 3.34 -25.25
N MET A 794 -24.76 3.45 -25.96
CA MET A 794 -25.49 2.33 -26.51
C MET A 794 -24.63 1.69 -27.61
N PHE A 795 -23.77 0.75 -27.22
CA PHE A 795 -23.07 -0.10 -28.17
C PHE A 795 -24.13 -0.85 -28.99
N PRO A 796 -24.03 -0.87 -30.34
CA PRO A 796 -25.02 -1.54 -31.16
C PRO A 796 -25.09 -3.01 -30.75
N HIS A 797 -26.32 -3.51 -30.52
CA HIS A 797 -26.66 -4.92 -30.39
C HIS A 797 -26.27 -5.69 -31.66
N LEU A 798 -24.97 -5.84 -31.90
CA LEU A 798 -24.45 -6.90 -32.74
C LEU A 798 -24.69 -8.18 -31.96
N SER A 799 -25.29 -9.18 -32.61
CA SER A 799 -25.39 -10.54 -32.10
C SER A 799 -23.97 -11.05 -31.80
N LEU A 800 -23.54 -10.82 -30.56
CA LEU A 800 -22.25 -11.23 -30.00
C LEU A 800 -22.26 -12.75 -29.93
N HIS A 801 -21.92 -13.39 -31.05
CA HIS A 801 -21.47 -14.78 -31.00
C HIS A 801 -20.26 -14.82 -30.06
N LYS A 802 -20.37 -15.66 -29.04
CA LYS A 802 -19.41 -15.94 -27.97
C LYS A 802 -18.07 -16.43 -28.55
N ARG A 803 -17.27 -15.55 -29.15
CA ARG A 803 -15.94 -15.90 -29.65
C ARG A 803 -14.88 -15.33 -28.72
N TRP A 804 -14.00 -16.21 -28.29
CA TRP A 804 -12.76 -15.89 -27.61
C TRP A 804 -11.74 -15.51 -28.68
N TYR A 805 -11.23 -14.28 -28.61
CA TYR A 805 -10.32 -13.73 -29.62
C TYR A 805 -8.85 -13.92 -29.23
N LEU A 806 -8.58 -14.31 -27.98
CA LEU A 806 -7.23 -14.49 -27.46
C LEU A 806 -6.78 -15.96 -27.53
N THR A 807 -7.71 -16.86 -27.21
CA THR A 807 -7.50 -18.32 -27.12
C THR A 807 -8.72 -19.03 -27.68
N LEU A 808 -8.58 -20.31 -28.02
CA LEU A 808 -9.67 -21.13 -28.55
C LEU A 808 -10.72 -21.55 -27.50
N ALA A 809 -10.50 -21.26 -26.21
CA ALA A 809 -11.46 -21.49 -25.11
C ALA A 809 -11.20 -20.50 -23.96
N PRO A 810 -12.16 -20.34 -23.03
CA PRO A 810 -11.96 -19.56 -21.82
C PRO A 810 -10.73 -20.05 -21.05
N PRO A 811 -9.84 -19.17 -20.56
CA PRO A 811 -8.93 -19.58 -19.50
C PRO A 811 -9.71 -19.91 -18.23
N GLN A 812 -9.16 -20.76 -17.38
CA GLN A 812 -9.75 -21.11 -16.08
C GLN A 812 -9.38 -20.10 -14.98
N LEU A 813 -8.41 -19.23 -15.23
CA LEU A 813 -8.02 -18.16 -14.32
C LEU A 813 -7.47 -16.97 -15.08
N LEU A 814 -7.86 -15.78 -14.66
CA LEU A 814 -7.29 -14.52 -15.09
C LEU A 814 -6.54 -13.86 -13.94
N ILE A 815 -5.28 -13.49 -14.15
CA ILE A 815 -4.51 -12.66 -13.22
C ILE A 815 -4.23 -11.31 -13.86
N VAL A 816 -4.55 -10.23 -13.16
CA VAL A 816 -4.37 -8.84 -13.61
C VAL A 816 -3.52 -8.09 -12.60
N SER A 817 -2.45 -7.44 -13.04
CA SER A 817 -1.58 -6.57 -12.23
C SER A 817 -1.66 -5.14 -12.74
N LEU A 818 -1.92 -4.20 -11.83
CA LEU A 818 -2.09 -2.77 -12.10
C LEU A 818 -1.53 -1.92 -10.96
N GLY A 819 -1.35 -0.62 -11.22
CA GLY A 819 -1.12 0.40 -10.21
C GLY A 819 0.30 0.97 -10.21
N ASN A 820 1.35 0.17 -10.44
CA ASN A 820 2.71 0.70 -10.46
C ASN A 820 2.98 1.64 -11.64
N TRP A 821 2.81 1.16 -12.87
CA TRP A 821 2.99 2.01 -14.05
C TRP A 821 1.97 3.15 -14.09
N ASP A 822 0.74 2.87 -13.68
CA ASP A 822 -0.33 3.85 -13.60
C ASP A 822 0.03 5.01 -12.67
N ALA A 823 0.48 4.71 -11.44
CA ALA A 823 0.91 5.71 -10.49
C ALA A 823 2.16 6.47 -10.98
N ALA A 824 3.09 5.83 -11.70
CA ALA A 824 4.26 6.52 -12.23
C ALA A 824 3.93 7.56 -13.31
N TRP A 825 2.95 7.27 -14.17
CA TRP A 825 2.89 7.89 -15.50
C TRP A 825 1.54 8.47 -15.88
N MET A 826 0.47 7.98 -15.29
CA MET A 826 -0.89 8.33 -15.68
C MET A 826 -1.52 9.24 -14.63
N PRO A 827 -2.36 10.21 -15.02
CA PRO A 827 -3.19 10.90 -14.06
C PRO A 827 -4.23 10.01 -13.40
N PHE A 828 -4.55 10.26 -12.13
CA PHE A 828 -5.44 9.39 -11.37
C PHE A 828 -6.86 9.36 -11.95
N GLU A 829 -7.37 10.51 -12.39
CA GLU A 829 -8.69 10.59 -13.07
C GLU A 829 -8.71 9.78 -14.37
N ASP A 830 -7.61 9.82 -15.13
CA ASP A 830 -7.46 9.02 -16.34
C ASP A 830 -7.38 7.53 -15.99
N PHE A 831 -6.65 7.17 -14.95
CA PHE A 831 -6.56 5.80 -14.46
C PHE A 831 -7.93 5.25 -14.05
N VAL A 832 -8.72 5.99 -13.27
CA VAL A 832 -10.07 5.58 -12.87
C VAL A 832 -10.97 5.39 -14.09
N ARG A 833 -10.89 6.29 -15.07
CA ARG A 833 -11.66 6.17 -16.32
C ARG A 833 -11.27 4.93 -17.13
N GLU A 834 -9.97 4.68 -17.29
CA GLU A 834 -9.48 3.50 -18.01
C GLU A 834 -9.75 2.21 -17.23
N LEU A 835 -9.74 2.25 -15.90
CA LEU A 835 -10.08 1.13 -15.04
C LEU A 835 -11.54 0.72 -15.24
N GLU A 836 -12.47 1.66 -15.38
CA GLU A 836 -13.87 1.36 -15.71
C GLU A 836 -14.01 0.76 -17.12
N ARG A 837 -13.21 1.23 -18.09
CA ARG A 837 -13.14 0.59 -19.42
C ARG A 837 -12.62 -0.84 -19.33
N LEU A 838 -11.58 -1.08 -18.51
CA LEU A 838 -11.07 -2.42 -18.25
C LEU A 838 -12.14 -3.29 -17.60
N VAL A 839 -12.88 -2.79 -16.60
CA VAL A 839 -13.99 -3.50 -15.96
C VAL A 839 -15.02 -3.93 -17.01
N ALA A 840 -15.44 -3.03 -17.91
CA ALA A 840 -16.38 -3.37 -18.97
C ALA A 840 -15.85 -4.51 -19.86
N TYR A 841 -14.57 -4.44 -20.23
CA TYR A 841 -13.90 -5.49 -20.98
C TYR A 841 -13.86 -6.82 -20.21
N LEU A 842 -13.44 -6.81 -18.94
CA LEU A 842 -13.36 -7.98 -18.08
C LEU A 842 -14.73 -8.64 -17.88
N ARG A 843 -15.79 -7.84 -17.71
CA ARG A 843 -17.15 -8.35 -17.60
C ARG A 843 -17.59 -9.06 -18.86
N GLN A 844 -17.38 -8.41 -20.01
CA GLN A 844 -17.77 -8.96 -21.31
C GLN A 844 -16.99 -10.22 -21.67
N ARG A 845 -15.70 -10.27 -21.31
CA ARG A 845 -14.78 -11.30 -21.80
C ARG A 845 -14.53 -12.43 -20.83
N TYR A 846 -14.50 -12.19 -19.53
CA TYR A 846 -14.11 -13.20 -18.54
C TYR A 846 -15.27 -13.55 -17.61
N VAL A 847 -15.89 -12.54 -16.98
CA VAL A 847 -16.99 -12.77 -16.02
C VAL A 847 -18.19 -13.43 -16.69
N ALA A 848 -18.52 -13.04 -17.93
CA ALA A 848 -19.61 -13.65 -18.71
C ALA A 848 -19.47 -15.17 -18.92
N TYR A 849 -18.30 -15.74 -18.63
CA TYR A 849 -18.00 -17.16 -18.74
C TYR A 849 -17.57 -17.78 -17.42
N GLY A 850 -17.79 -17.10 -16.30
CA GLY A 850 -17.44 -17.60 -14.97
C GLY A 850 -15.93 -17.72 -14.73
N VAL A 851 -15.09 -17.02 -15.50
CA VAL A 851 -13.64 -17.07 -15.28
C VAL A 851 -13.31 -16.28 -14.00
N PRO A 852 -12.73 -16.91 -12.96
CA PRO A 852 -12.29 -16.21 -11.77
C PRO A 852 -11.18 -15.22 -12.11
N ILE A 853 -11.23 -14.07 -11.45
CA ILE A 853 -10.27 -12.99 -11.64
C ILE A 853 -9.48 -12.78 -10.34
N LEU A 854 -8.16 -12.73 -10.47
CA LEU A 854 -7.25 -12.38 -9.40
C LEU A 854 -6.55 -11.06 -9.72
N TYR A 855 -6.63 -10.11 -8.79
CA TYR A 855 -5.93 -8.84 -8.87
C TYR A 855 -4.63 -8.90 -8.07
N ARG A 856 -3.47 -8.78 -8.73
CA ARG A 856 -2.19 -8.50 -8.07
C ARG A 856 -2.10 -7.01 -7.79
N SER A 857 -2.04 -6.67 -6.50
CA SER A 857 -1.93 -5.29 -6.03
C SER A 857 -0.64 -4.62 -6.55
N ALA A 858 -0.57 -3.30 -6.47
CA ALA A 858 0.65 -2.57 -6.81
C ALA A 858 1.79 -2.96 -5.86
N GLN A 859 3.02 -3.05 -6.38
CA GLN A 859 4.20 -3.15 -5.55
C GLN A 859 4.33 -1.91 -4.66
N TYR A 860 4.48 -2.12 -3.36
CA TYR A 860 4.80 -1.04 -2.42
C TYR A 860 5.98 -0.22 -2.93
N PHE A 861 5.84 1.11 -2.94
CA PHE A 861 6.90 2.05 -3.28
C PHE A 861 7.19 2.90 -2.06
N CYS A 862 8.47 3.14 -1.77
CA CYS A 862 8.84 4.08 -0.73
C CYS A 862 10.21 4.72 -0.89
N CYS A 863 10.25 5.89 -0.26
CA CYS A 863 11.35 6.57 0.40
C CYS A 863 12.39 7.23 -0.49
N HIS A 864 12.15 7.29 -1.80
CA HIS A 864 12.95 8.09 -2.69
C HIS A 864 12.10 8.75 -3.76
N ILE A 865 12.68 9.76 -4.38
CA ILE A 865 12.14 10.38 -5.57
C ILE A 865 12.77 9.65 -6.74
N ASP A 866 12.01 9.47 -7.80
CA ASP A 866 12.63 9.10 -9.05
C ASP A 866 13.46 10.27 -9.59
N GLU A 867 14.77 10.20 -9.37
CA GLU A 867 15.76 11.14 -9.91
C GLU A 867 16.14 10.82 -11.36
N SER A 868 15.61 9.74 -11.95
CA SER A 868 15.90 9.42 -13.35
C SER A 868 15.29 10.46 -14.30
N GLU A 869 15.83 10.51 -15.52
CA GLU A 869 15.34 11.42 -16.59
C GLU A 869 13.87 11.15 -16.98
N HIS A 870 13.33 10.03 -16.52
CA HIS A 870 11.94 9.63 -16.73
C HIS A 870 10.95 10.43 -15.89
N HIS A 871 11.38 11.06 -14.78
CA HIS A 871 10.51 11.85 -13.91
C HIS A 871 9.23 11.10 -13.50
N ARG A 872 9.35 9.84 -13.04
CA ARG A 872 8.20 9.06 -12.57
C ARG A 872 7.58 9.72 -11.35
N LYS A 873 6.26 9.81 -11.35
CA LYS A 873 5.45 10.48 -10.31
C LYS A 873 5.23 9.61 -9.07
N PHE A 874 6.23 8.82 -8.65
CA PHE A 874 6.04 7.88 -7.56
C PHE A 874 6.07 8.53 -6.17
N SER A 875 5.11 8.15 -5.34
CA SER A 875 5.13 8.37 -3.88
C SER A 875 4.33 7.24 -3.21
N THR A 876 4.58 7.00 -1.92
CA THR A 876 3.87 5.96 -1.16
C THR A 876 2.36 6.18 -1.21
N SER A 877 1.89 7.39 -0.91
CA SER A 877 0.45 7.73 -0.93
C SER A 877 -0.17 7.65 -2.31
N ARG A 878 0.58 7.99 -3.38
CA ARG A 878 0.06 7.85 -4.74
C ARG A 878 -0.14 6.39 -5.10
N VAL A 879 0.87 5.54 -4.90
CA VAL A 879 0.72 4.11 -5.19
C VAL A 879 -0.43 3.51 -4.37
N GLN A 880 -0.56 3.88 -3.10
CA GLN A 880 -1.66 3.45 -2.25
C GLN A 880 -3.03 3.89 -2.77
N ALA A 881 -3.17 5.12 -3.28
CA ALA A 881 -4.43 5.61 -3.83
C ALA A 881 -4.87 4.83 -5.08
N TYR A 882 -3.91 4.54 -5.98
CA TYR A 882 -4.17 3.74 -7.19
C TYR A 882 -4.51 2.30 -6.85
N ASP A 883 -3.76 1.70 -5.93
CA ASP A 883 -3.99 0.34 -5.47
C ASP A 883 -5.36 0.17 -4.82
N ARG A 884 -5.72 1.09 -3.91
CA ARG A 884 -7.02 1.08 -3.23
C ARG A 884 -8.18 1.16 -4.21
N VAL A 885 -8.16 2.11 -5.15
CA VAL A 885 -9.26 2.24 -6.12
C VAL A 885 -9.33 1.04 -7.07
N ALA A 886 -8.18 0.49 -7.49
CA ALA A 886 -8.13 -0.72 -8.30
C ALA A 886 -8.73 -1.93 -7.56
N LYS A 887 -8.32 -2.14 -6.31
CA LYS A 887 -8.82 -3.21 -5.44
C LYS A 887 -10.33 -3.09 -5.25
N GLU A 888 -10.82 -1.91 -4.86
CA GLU A 888 -12.24 -1.66 -4.63
C GLU A 888 -13.08 -1.87 -5.90
N VAL A 889 -12.69 -1.25 -7.01
CA VAL A 889 -13.45 -1.31 -8.27
C VAL A 889 -13.43 -2.73 -8.85
N LEU A 890 -12.28 -3.41 -8.88
CA LEU A 890 -12.20 -4.77 -9.42
C LEU A 890 -12.94 -5.79 -8.54
N ALA A 891 -12.80 -5.70 -7.21
CA ALA A 891 -13.55 -6.56 -6.30
C ALA A 891 -15.06 -6.33 -6.44
N ARG A 892 -15.53 -5.08 -6.40
CA ARG A 892 -16.96 -4.74 -6.47
C ARG A 892 -17.58 -5.03 -7.83
N ARG A 893 -16.88 -4.76 -8.94
CA ARG A 893 -17.48 -4.76 -10.28
C ARG A 893 -17.28 -6.07 -11.04
N VAL A 894 -16.22 -6.83 -10.75
CA VAL A 894 -15.90 -8.08 -11.43
C VAL A 894 -15.61 -9.25 -10.48
N GLY A 895 -15.82 -9.06 -9.17
CA GLY A 895 -15.61 -10.10 -8.17
C GLY A 895 -14.16 -10.54 -8.05
N ALA A 896 -13.19 -9.68 -8.41
CA ALA A 896 -11.78 -10.03 -8.33
C ALA A 896 -11.35 -10.29 -6.88
N LYS A 897 -10.56 -11.35 -6.66
CA LYS A 897 -9.90 -11.62 -5.37
C LYS A 897 -8.50 -10.99 -5.34
N GLY A 898 -7.97 -10.68 -4.16
CA GLY A 898 -6.68 -10.01 -4.02
C GLY A 898 -5.47 -10.95 -3.90
N TRP A 899 -4.40 -10.66 -4.64
CA TRP A 899 -3.03 -11.08 -4.33
C TRP A 899 -2.27 -9.84 -3.85
N ASP A 900 -2.28 -9.63 -2.53
CA ASP A 900 -1.90 -8.36 -1.90
C ASP A 900 -0.39 -8.27 -1.64
N VAL A 901 0.37 -8.03 -2.71
CA VAL A 901 1.82 -7.81 -2.65
C VAL A 901 2.20 -6.44 -2.08
N TYR A 902 1.26 -5.49 -2.04
CA TYR A 902 1.46 -4.18 -1.44
C TYR A 902 1.72 -4.34 0.05
N ALA A 903 0.84 -5.08 0.75
CA ALA A 903 0.99 -5.38 2.16
C ALA A 903 2.32 -6.08 2.49
N LEU A 904 2.79 -6.98 1.63
CA LEU A 904 4.08 -7.65 1.81
C LEU A 904 5.24 -6.64 1.85
N GLY A 905 5.29 -5.68 0.92
CA GLY A 905 6.31 -4.64 0.91
C GLY A 905 6.14 -3.60 2.02
N GLU A 906 4.89 -3.22 2.32
CA GLU A 906 4.55 -2.21 3.32
C GLU A 906 4.90 -2.67 4.74
N GLN A 907 4.78 -3.95 5.05
CA GLN A 907 5.01 -4.49 6.39
C GLN A 907 6.49 -4.82 6.67
N ARG A 908 7.39 -4.64 5.70
CA ARG A 908 8.83 -4.85 5.92
C ARG A 908 9.39 -3.85 6.94
N ALA A 909 10.45 -4.24 7.64
CA ALA A 909 11.17 -3.32 8.51
C ALA A 909 11.75 -2.16 7.69
N TRP A 910 11.92 -0.99 8.32
CA TRP A 910 12.39 0.22 7.62
C TRP A 910 13.71 0.01 6.88
N VAL A 911 14.65 -0.71 7.49
CA VAL A 911 15.96 -1.02 6.89
C VAL A 911 15.81 -1.83 5.60
N ASP A 912 14.85 -2.76 5.58
CA ASP A 912 14.60 -3.64 4.43
C ASP A 912 13.89 -2.89 3.30
N LYS A 913 13.03 -1.91 3.64
CA LYS A 913 12.43 -0.98 2.66
C LYS A 913 13.49 -0.09 2.00
N LEU A 914 14.49 0.35 2.77
CA LEU A 914 15.59 1.13 2.21
C LEU A 914 16.46 0.32 1.24
N ALA A 915 16.56 -1.01 1.43
CA ALA A 915 17.27 -1.85 0.48
C ALA A 915 16.62 -1.83 -0.92
N SER A 916 15.29 -1.74 -1.00
CA SER A 916 14.58 -1.61 -2.30
C SER A 916 14.75 -0.26 -2.99
N VAL A 917 15.17 0.79 -2.28
CA VAL A 917 15.44 2.12 -2.86
C VAL A 917 16.57 2.08 -3.89
N GLY A 918 17.48 1.11 -3.81
CA GLY A 918 18.54 0.93 -4.79
C GLY A 918 18.03 0.63 -6.21
N CYS A 919 16.76 0.21 -6.35
CA CYS A 919 16.16 -0.03 -7.64
C CYS A 919 15.15 1.05 -8.02
N SER A 920 15.56 1.93 -8.94
CA SER A 920 14.71 3.03 -9.41
C SER A 920 13.39 2.56 -10.03
N SER A 921 13.35 1.35 -10.61
CA SER A 921 12.17 0.75 -11.25
C SER A 921 11.13 0.19 -10.28
N ASN A 922 11.33 0.32 -8.97
CA ASN A 922 10.45 -0.23 -7.94
C ASN A 922 10.17 -1.73 -8.13
N HIS A 923 11.23 -2.45 -8.50
CA HIS A 923 11.19 -3.88 -8.74
C HIS A 923 11.43 -4.62 -7.42
N ALA A 924 10.55 -5.56 -7.06
CA ALA A 924 10.69 -6.38 -5.85
C ALA A 924 11.98 -7.22 -5.88
N PRO A 925 12.86 -7.26 -4.88
CA PRO A 925 14.02 -8.15 -4.94
C PRO A 925 13.62 -9.62 -5.10
N PRO A 926 14.47 -10.49 -5.69
CA PRO A 926 14.09 -11.86 -6.07
C PRO A 926 13.63 -12.73 -4.91
N ASP A 927 14.09 -12.48 -3.68
CA ASP A 927 13.61 -13.15 -2.48
C ASP A 927 12.23 -12.64 -2.01
N LEU A 928 11.92 -11.35 -2.22
CA LEU A 928 10.55 -10.85 -2.05
C LEU A 928 9.60 -11.44 -3.09
N VAL A 929 10.04 -11.56 -4.36
CA VAL A 929 9.27 -12.24 -5.42
C VAL A 929 8.98 -13.71 -5.05
N GLU A 930 9.93 -14.39 -4.39
CA GLU A 930 9.68 -15.74 -3.86
C GLU A 930 8.55 -15.74 -2.83
N ALA A 931 8.58 -14.81 -1.86
CA ALA A 931 7.52 -14.71 -0.86
C ALA A 931 6.16 -14.36 -1.47
N GLU A 932 6.12 -13.42 -2.42
CA GLU A 932 4.92 -13.07 -3.19
C GLU A 932 4.36 -14.30 -3.92
N ASN A 933 5.21 -15.07 -4.59
CA ASN A 933 4.83 -16.30 -5.28
C ASN A 933 4.29 -17.34 -4.30
N GLN A 934 4.92 -17.55 -3.15
CA GLN A 934 4.45 -18.51 -2.15
C GLN A 934 3.08 -18.14 -1.60
N VAL A 935 2.79 -16.84 -1.44
CA VAL A 935 1.46 -16.35 -1.09
C VAL A 935 0.43 -16.68 -2.19
N LEU A 936 0.77 -16.45 -3.46
CA LEU A 936 -0.07 -16.84 -4.60
C LEU A 936 -0.30 -18.36 -4.66
N MET A 937 0.76 -19.16 -4.52
CA MET A 937 0.70 -20.63 -4.55
C MET A 937 -0.26 -21.16 -3.48
N ASN A 938 -0.19 -20.62 -2.26
CA ASN A 938 -1.11 -21.00 -1.19
C ASN A 938 -2.55 -20.63 -1.53
N GLY A 939 -2.80 -19.44 -2.06
CA GLY A 939 -4.14 -19.05 -2.50
C GLY A 939 -4.71 -19.98 -3.56
N LEU A 940 -3.94 -20.30 -4.61
CA LEU A 940 -4.44 -21.09 -5.75
C LEU A 940 -4.55 -22.60 -5.46
N CYS A 941 -3.65 -23.13 -4.63
CA CYS A 941 -3.49 -24.57 -4.45
C CYS A 941 -4.11 -25.10 -3.15
N ASN A 942 -4.40 -24.26 -2.17
CA ASN A 942 -5.26 -24.67 -1.07
C ASN A 942 -6.73 -24.65 -1.56
N VAL A 943 -7.58 -25.49 -0.98
CA VAL A 943 -9.00 -25.60 -1.39
C VAL A 943 -9.77 -24.36 -0.92
N GLY A 944 -10.79 -23.92 -1.69
CA GLY A 944 -11.80 -23.00 -1.17
C GLY A 944 -11.72 -21.53 -1.59
N TRP A 945 -10.72 -21.09 -2.38
CA TRP A 945 -10.66 -19.65 -2.69
C TRP A 945 -11.73 -19.19 -3.68
N PHE A 946 -11.94 -19.97 -4.74
CA PHE A 946 -12.94 -19.67 -5.77
C PHE A 946 -14.18 -20.56 -5.68
N ASP A 947 -14.20 -21.53 -4.76
CA ASP A 947 -15.34 -22.45 -4.58
C ASP A 947 -16.64 -21.71 -4.19
N GLU A 948 -16.54 -20.50 -3.61
CA GLU A 948 -17.69 -19.61 -3.33
C GLU A 948 -18.41 -19.13 -4.60
N PHE A 949 -17.72 -19.05 -5.74
CA PHE A 949 -18.34 -18.60 -6.99
C PHE A 949 -19.33 -19.62 -7.57
N GLU A 950 -19.20 -20.90 -7.21
CA GLU A 950 -20.04 -21.97 -7.77
C GLU A 950 -21.39 -22.12 -7.05
N SER A 951 -21.55 -21.57 -5.84
CA SER A 951 -22.80 -21.76 -5.06
C SER A 951 -23.92 -20.76 -5.37
N ASP A 952 -23.61 -19.65 -6.03
CA ASP A 952 -24.53 -18.50 -6.18
C ASP A 952 -25.07 -18.31 -7.62
N GLY A 953 -24.68 -19.16 -8.56
CA GLY A 953 -25.19 -19.19 -9.95
C GLY A 953 -26.26 -20.24 -10.16
#